data_AF-A0AAX6FIC3-F1
#
_entry.id   AF-A0AAX6FIC3-F1
#
_cell.length_a   1.000
_cell.length_b   1.000
_cell.length_c   1.000
_cell.angle_alpha   90.00
_cell.angle_beta   90.00
_cell.angle_gamma   90.00
#
_symmetry.space_group_name_H-M   'P 1'
#
loop_
_entity.id
_entity.type
_entity.pdbx_description
1 polymer ?
#
loop_
_entity_poly.entity_id
_entity_poly.type
_entity_poly.pdbx_seq_one_letter_code
_entity_poly.pdbx_strand_id
1 'polypeptide(L)'
;MESSEEEDDFPTHEWITPQSSINSIYQSETEKGIRRLCSELLDLKDAVENLSGNMQSKYLAFLRISEEVVEMEQELIELQKHVSAQGILVQDLMSGVCQELEVWNKSNTEEPDAEQDLELSEIDELLHGEAEDKKGTFLETLDILLAEHKVEEALLAIDAEERCSTELNDPGDISSTEPSMYKVEFLKRKEILVDQLVRISEQPSVCMAELKKVLCGLLKLGKGSLAHQLLLKAFSARLHKNIESFLPSCSIYSETYAASLSQLVFSTISAATKESGLIFGEAPTYTNRIFQWAEYEIESFVHLVKENSPPPETGSALRSASICIQASISHCSFLESQGLKFSKLLMVLLRPHIEEVLELNFRRARRRVSDLARNVDIVLLSPQPGLPHTLDEPSIFTSSGQMFMSIVMDILEPITAMVVLHFGGIILNRLLQLFDKYVEKLIKALPGPSEDDNLMEQKESIELRAETDAQQLALLGTAFTVADELLPIAVTKIFAPQSENKDEVGGYSESVGGVDYKEWRRHLQHSLDKLRDSFCRQYVLTFIYTREGKARLDARMYLEGKGDDLFWDSDPLPSLPFQALFARLQQVASIAGDVLLGKEKMQKILLSRLTETVIMWLSEEQEFWDVFEDDSVQLQPCGLQQAFDS
;
A
#
# COMPACT_ATOMS: atom_id res chain seq x y z
N MET A 1 -32.04 71.27 31.39
CA MET A 1 -31.55 71.99 30.20
C MET A 1 -30.15 71.50 29.97
N GLU A 2 -29.78 70.74 28.95
CA GLU A 2 -30.45 70.18 27.77
C GLU A 2 -29.69 68.86 27.47
N SER A 3 -30.41 67.88 26.95
CA SER A 3 -29.89 66.62 26.43
C SER A 3 -29.39 66.80 24.99
N SER A 4 -28.35 66.07 24.60
CA SER A 4 -28.20 65.55 23.23
C SER A 4 -27.47 64.21 23.27
N GLU A 5 -28.16 63.20 22.78
CA GLU A 5 -27.79 61.78 22.63
C GLU A 5 -26.79 61.58 21.47
N GLU A 6 -26.05 60.47 21.52
CA GLU A 6 -25.55 59.60 20.42
C GLU A 6 -24.55 58.61 21.08
N GLU A 7 -25.00 57.47 21.59
CA GLU A 7 -25.06 56.12 20.98
C GLU A 7 -23.70 55.46 20.66
N ASP A 8 -23.50 54.29 21.29
CA ASP A 8 -22.70 53.09 20.95
C ASP A 8 -21.21 53.24 20.56
N ASP A 9 -20.24 52.47 21.07
CA ASP A 9 -20.25 51.09 21.54
C ASP A 9 -19.01 50.87 22.43
N PHE A 10 -19.17 50.31 23.63
CA PHE A 10 -18.10 49.59 24.30
C PHE A 10 -18.17 48.12 23.87
N PRO A 11 -17.03 47.46 23.69
CA PRO A 11 -16.87 46.22 24.43
C PRO A 11 -15.64 46.29 25.32
N THR A 12 -15.92 46.29 26.61
CA THR A 12 -15.09 45.68 27.63
C THR A 12 -14.62 44.29 27.18
N HIS A 13 -13.32 44.03 27.16
CA HIS A 13 -12.74 42.82 27.74
C HIS A 13 -11.21 42.93 27.78
N GLU A 14 -10.66 43.11 28.98
CA GLU A 14 -9.27 42.81 29.29
C GLU A 14 -8.97 41.36 28.91
N TRP A 15 -8.17 41.15 27.87
CA TRP A 15 -7.45 39.88 27.70
C TRP A 15 -6.11 40.02 28.42
N ILE A 16 -6.01 39.34 29.57
CA ILE A 16 -4.74 39.07 30.23
C ILE A 16 -3.90 38.26 29.25
N THR A 17 -2.93 38.91 28.60
CA THR A 17 -1.96 38.24 27.75
C THR A 17 -1.17 37.26 28.62
N PRO A 18 -1.12 35.96 28.30
CA PRO A 18 -0.39 34.99 29.10
C PRO A 18 1.09 35.39 29.19
N GLN A 19 1.69 35.37 30.38
CA GLN A 19 3.12 35.72 30.57
C GLN A 19 4.07 34.87 29.69
N SER A 20 3.62 33.73 29.16
CA SER A 20 4.35 32.92 28.18
C SER A 20 4.58 33.64 26.85
N SER A 21 3.65 34.50 26.42
CA SER A 21 3.73 35.27 25.16
C SER A 21 4.71 36.46 25.24
N ILE A 22 4.84 37.06 26.43
CA ILE A 22 5.78 38.17 26.66
C ILE A 22 7.21 37.63 26.80
N ASN A 23 7.35 36.47 27.44
CA ASN A 23 8.64 35.80 27.60
C ASN A 23 9.24 35.28 26.28
N SER A 24 8.43 34.89 25.29
CA SER A 24 8.98 34.38 24.01
C SER A 24 9.60 35.46 23.12
N ILE A 25 9.24 36.73 23.34
CA ILE A 25 9.68 37.88 22.53
C ILE A 25 11.02 38.45 23.04
N TYR A 26 11.32 38.33 24.35
CA TYR A 26 12.52 38.93 24.97
C TYR A 26 13.59 37.92 25.41
N GLN A 27 13.41 36.62 25.15
CA GLN A 27 14.39 35.58 25.52
C GLN A 27 15.39 35.31 24.38
N SER A 28 16.67 35.23 24.74
CA SER A 28 17.72 34.85 23.78
C SER A 28 17.49 33.43 23.25
N GLU A 29 17.87 33.17 22.00
CA GLU A 29 17.73 31.85 21.37
C GLU A 29 18.47 30.74 22.17
N THR A 30 19.55 31.09 22.86
CA THR A 30 20.26 30.18 23.77
C THR A 30 19.41 29.78 24.97
N GLU A 31 18.65 30.71 25.56
CA GLU A 31 17.77 30.44 26.70
C GLU A 31 16.55 29.59 26.30
N LYS A 32 16.02 29.80 25.10
CA LYS A 32 14.98 28.94 24.50
C LYS A 32 15.51 27.53 24.23
N GLY A 33 16.74 27.42 23.71
CA GLY A 33 17.42 26.16 23.48
C GLY A 33 17.63 25.36 24.77
N ILE A 34 18.12 26.00 25.83
CA ILE A 34 18.31 25.36 27.14
C ILE A 34 16.97 24.89 27.71
N ARG A 35 15.91 25.71 27.62
CA ARG A 35 14.57 25.31 28.10
C ARG A 35 14.01 24.12 27.33
N ARG A 36 14.14 24.12 26.00
CA ARG A 36 13.73 22.98 25.16
C ARG A 36 14.46 21.71 25.58
N LEU A 37 15.76 21.78 25.82
CA LEU A 37 16.57 20.64 26.24
C LEU A 37 16.20 20.16 27.65
N CYS A 38 15.86 21.06 28.57
CA CYS A 38 15.31 20.70 29.87
C CYS A 38 13.93 20.04 29.78
N SER A 39 13.06 20.50 28.87
CA SER A 39 11.76 19.87 28.61
C SER A 39 11.92 18.47 28.03
N GLU A 40 12.81 18.29 27.04
CA GLU A 40 13.11 16.98 26.47
C GLU A 40 13.71 16.02 27.52
N LEU A 41 14.54 16.50 28.44
CA LEU A 41 15.05 15.71 29.56
C LEU A 41 13.96 15.31 30.57
N LEU A 42 12.97 16.17 30.80
CA LEU A 42 11.80 15.86 31.63
C LEU A 42 10.91 14.81 30.96
N ASP A 43 10.64 14.97 29.67
CA ASP A 43 9.85 14.00 28.89
C ASP A 43 10.55 12.63 28.86
N LEU A 44 11.88 12.61 28.72
CA LEU A 44 12.66 11.39 28.77
C LEU A 44 12.62 10.73 30.16
N LYS A 45 12.70 11.52 31.23
CA LYS A 45 12.57 11.02 32.61
C LYS A 45 11.21 10.37 32.82
N ASP A 46 10.13 11.03 32.39
CA ASP A 46 8.77 10.52 32.50
C ASP A 46 8.57 9.24 31.66
N ALA A 47 9.18 9.16 30.47
CA ALA A 47 9.18 7.95 29.66
C ALA A 47 9.91 6.77 30.35
N VAL A 48 11.04 7.03 31.02
CA VAL A 48 11.78 6.01 31.79
C VAL A 48 11.01 5.57 33.04
N GLU A 49 10.40 6.51 33.77
CA GLU A 49 9.58 6.18 34.94
C GLU A 49 8.36 5.33 34.51
N ASN A 50 7.69 5.68 33.42
CA ASN A 50 6.60 4.88 32.84
C ASN A 50 7.06 3.49 32.39
N LEU A 51 8.23 3.38 31.76
CA LEU A 51 8.80 2.09 31.36
C LEU A 51 9.08 1.22 32.59
N SER A 52 9.66 1.80 33.65
CA SER A 52 9.96 1.09 34.89
C SER A 52 8.70 0.63 35.64
N GLY A 53 7.66 1.48 35.70
CA GLY A 53 6.35 1.13 36.26
C GLY A 53 5.65 0.03 35.46
N ASN A 54 5.70 0.12 34.12
CA ASN A 54 5.17 -0.91 33.24
C ASN A 54 5.91 -2.25 33.43
N MET A 55 7.23 -2.22 33.50
CA MET A 55 8.05 -3.42 33.75
C MET A 55 7.72 -4.06 35.10
N GLN A 56 7.57 -3.26 36.16
CA GLN A 56 7.20 -3.75 37.48
C GLN A 56 5.79 -4.34 37.52
N SER A 57 4.82 -3.71 36.84
CA SER A 57 3.46 -4.26 36.72
C SER A 57 3.40 -5.57 35.95
N LYS A 58 4.19 -5.70 34.86
CA LYS A 58 4.29 -6.92 34.07
C LYS A 58 4.97 -8.03 34.84
N TYR A 59 6.00 -7.71 35.62
CA TYR A 59 6.66 -8.66 36.50
C TYR A 59 5.73 -9.17 37.61
N LEU A 60 4.94 -8.27 38.23
CA LEU A 60 3.93 -8.66 39.21
C LEU A 60 2.80 -9.50 38.60
N ALA A 61 2.34 -9.18 37.40
CA ALA A 61 1.37 -9.97 36.67
C ALA A 61 1.91 -11.37 36.34
N PHE A 62 3.17 -11.47 35.91
CA PHE A 62 3.85 -12.74 35.68
C PHE A 62 3.93 -13.59 36.95
N LEU A 63 4.28 -12.99 38.10
CA LEU A 63 4.32 -13.71 39.38
C LEU A 63 2.94 -14.26 39.77
N ARG A 64 1.88 -13.46 39.64
CA ARG A 64 0.50 -13.92 39.91
C ARG A 64 0.10 -15.09 39.01
N ILE A 65 0.35 -14.97 37.70
CA ILE A 65 0.05 -16.06 36.77
C ILE A 65 0.86 -17.32 37.11
N SER A 66 2.13 -17.16 37.52
CA SER A 66 2.94 -18.32 37.93
C SER A 66 2.42 -19.00 39.19
N GLU A 67 1.87 -18.23 40.13
CA GLU A 67 1.24 -18.77 41.35
C GLU A 67 -0.08 -19.49 41.01
N GLU A 68 -0.93 -18.89 40.17
CA GLU A 68 -2.16 -19.50 39.66
C GLU A 68 -1.88 -20.81 38.90
N VAL A 69 -0.78 -20.89 38.14
CA VAL A 69 -0.37 -22.13 37.46
C VAL A 69 0.01 -23.23 38.45
N VAL A 70 0.68 -22.89 39.55
CA VAL A 70 1.03 -23.87 40.60
C VAL A 70 -0.22 -24.35 41.35
N GLU A 71 -1.18 -23.45 41.63
CA GLU A 71 -2.48 -23.82 42.21
C GLU A 71 -3.26 -24.76 41.28
N MET A 72 -3.31 -24.46 39.98
CA MET A 72 -3.95 -25.30 38.98
C MET A 72 -3.27 -26.67 38.83
N GLU A 73 -1.94 -26.75 38.95
CA GLU A 73 -1.22 -28.03 38.99
C GLU A 73 -1.66 -28.89 40.19
N GLN A 74 -1.84 -28.26 41.36
CA GLN A 74 -2.32 -28.94 42.55
C GLN A 74 -3.77 -29.44 42.38
N GLU A 75 -4.66 -28.64 41.80
CA GLU A 75 -6.02 -29.06 41.45
C GLU A 75 -6.04 -30.22 40.46
N LEU A 76 -5.13 -30.23 39.48
CA LEU A 76 -5.01 -31.32 38.51
C LEU A 76 -4.59 -32.64 39.20
N ILE A 77 -3.68 -32.57 40.18
CA ILE A 77 -3.28 -33.73 40.99
C ILE A 77 -4.48 -34.26 41.79
N GLU A 78 -5.33 -33.38 42.34
CA GLU A 78 -6.55 -33.78 43.03
C GLU A 78 -7.56 -34.42 42.09
N LEU A 79 -7.75 -33.86 40.89
CA LEU A 79 -8.62 -34.45 39.87
C LEU A 79 -8.11 -35.83 39.45
N GLN A 80 -6.80 -36.01 39.26
CA GLN A 80 -6.21 -37.31 38.94
C GLN A 80 -6.49 -38.34 40.04
N LYS A 81 -6.43 -37.95 41.31
CA LYS A 81 -6.81 -38.82 42.44
C LYS A 81 -8.29 -39.20 42.38
N HIS A 82 -9.18 -38.25 42.11
CA HIS A 82 -10.62 -38.52 41.97
C HIS A 82 -10.92 -39.46 40.81
N VAL A 83 -10.32 -39.24 39.64
CA VAL A 83 -10.47 -40.13 38.47
C VAL A 83 -9.94 -41.52 38.78
N SER A 84 -8.80 -41.63 39.47
CA SER A 84 -8.24 -42.93 39.88
C SER A 84 -9.18 -43.66 40.85
N ALA A 85 -9.76 -42.97 41.83
CA ALA A 85 -10.71 -43.54 42.78
C ALA A 85 -12.01 -43.99 42.08
N GLN A 86 -12.51 -43.21 41.11
CA GLN A 86 -13.64 -43.61 40.27
C GLN A 86 -13.30 -44.81 39.39
N GLY A 87 -12.07 -44.89 38.87
CA GLY A 87 -11.58 -46.05 38.10
C GLY A 87 -11.61 -47.34 38.92
N ILE A 88 -11.20 -47.28 40.20
CA ILE A 88 -11.28 -48.43 41.12
C ILE A 88 -12.74 -48.84 41.34
N LEU A 89 -13.65 -47.89 41.58
CA LEU A 89 -15.08 -48.18 41.75
C LEU A 89 -15.71 -48.85 40.51
N VAL A 90 -15.35 -48.40 39.31
CA VAL A 90 -15.82 -49.01 38.07
C VAL A 90 -15.24 -50.42 37.91
N GLN A 91 -13.98 -50.63 38.28
CA GLN A 91 -13.35 -51.95 38.23
C GLN A 91 -13.97 -52.92 39.24
N ASP A 92 -14.29 -52.45 40.45
CA ASP A 92 -15.01 -53.22 41.47
C ASP A 92 -16.41 -53.58 40.98
N LEU A 93 -17.15 -52.63 40.39
CA LEU A 93 -18.47 -52.87 39.80
C LEU A 93 -18.39 -53.90 38.66
N MET A 94 -17.44 -53.76 37.74
CA MET A 94 -17.25 -54.75 36.66
C MET A 94 -16.94 -56.13 37.23
N SER A 95 -16.10 -56.21 38.27
CA SER A 95 -15.78 -57.50 38.90
C SER A 95 -17.01 -58.13 39.57
N GLY A 96 -17.84 -57.33 40.26
CA GLY A 96 -19.07 -57.79 40.89
C GLY A 96 -20.13 -58.23 39.89
N VAL A 97 -20.34 -57.46 38.82
CA VAL A 97 -21.29 -57.80 37.74
C VAL A 97 -20.85 -59.06 36.99
N CYS A 98 -19.55 -59.22 36.71
CA CYS A 98 -19.03 -60.45 36.10
C CYS A 98 -19.25 -61.66 37.01
N GLN A 99 -19.10 -61.50 38.34
CA GLN A 99 -19.29 -62.57 39.31
C GLN A 99 -20.76 -62.99 39.43
N GLU A 100 -21.71 -62.04 39.42
CA GLU A 100 -23.14 -62.35 39.40
C GLU A 100 -23.59 -62.97 38.06
N LEU A 101 -23.05 -62.50 36.93
CA LEU A 101 -23.33 -63.06 35.62
C LEU A 101 -22.84 -64.51 35.49
N GLU A 102 -21.69 -64.83 36.10
CA GLU A 102 -21.19 -66.22 36.18
C GLU A 102 -22.05 -67.12 37.07
N VAL A 103 -22.67 -66.58 38.12
CA VAL A 103 -23.63 -67.32 38.97
C VAL A 103 -24.93 -67.56 38.22
N TRP A 104 -25.43 -66.56 37.50
CA TRP A 104 -26.66 -66.66 36.70
C TRP A 104 -26.52 -67.62 35.50
N ASN A 105 -25.34 -67.64 34.86
CA ASN A 105 -25.06 -68.60 33.79
C ASN A 105 -24.99 -70.06 34.28
N LYS A 106 -24.66 -70.29 35.55
CA LYS A 106 -24.66 -71.65 36.15
C LYS A 106 -26.06 -72.13 36.54
N SER A 107 -27.02 -71.23 36.75
CA SER A 107 -28.40 -71.60 37.11
C SER A 107 -29.32 -71.90 35.93
N ASN A 108 -28.92 -71.56 34.70
CA ASN A 108 -29.76 -71.72 33.49
C ASN A 108 -29.54 -73.04 32.72
N THR A 109 -28.84 -74.03 33.30
CA THR A 109 -28.59 -75.33 32.62
C THR A 109 -29.43 -76.47 33.21
N GLU A 110 -30.74 -76.29 33.38
CA GLU A 110 -31.70 -77.38 33.57
C GLU A 110 -33.05 -77.01 32.89
N GLU A 111 -33.31 -77.61 31.72
CA GLU A 111 -34.63 -77.71 31.05
C GLU A 111 -35.38 -78.98 31.57
N PRO A 112 -36.73 -79.16 31.46
CA PRO A 112 -37.48 -79.16 30.18
C PRO A 112 -39.02 -78.85 30.17
N ASP A 113 -39.54 -78.69 28.94
CA ASP A 113 -40.87 -79.02 28.33
C ASP A 113 -42.22 -78.95 29.07
N ALA A 114 -43.23 -78.33 28.42
CA ALA A 114 -44.50 -78.99 28.02
C ALA A 114 -45.44 -78.08 27.19
N GLU A 115 -46.03 -78.67 26.15
CA GLU A 115 -47.02 -78.20 25.17
C GLU A 115 -48.40 -77.80 25.77
N GLN A 116 -49.16 -76.93 25.09
CA GLN A 116 -50.50 -77.28 24.55
C GLN A 116 -51.20 -76.15 23.76
N ASP A 117 -51.91 -76.61 22.72
CA ASP A 117 -52.74 -75.96 21.71
C ASP A 117 -53.90 -75.08 22.21
N LEU A 118 -54.43 -74.19 21.35
CA LEU A 118 -55.82 -74.22 20.83
C LEU A 118 -56.17 -72.98 19.94
N GLU A 119 -56.43 -73.27 18.66
CA GLU A 119 -57.47 -72.76 17.73
C GLU A 119 -57.83 -71.25 17.71
N LEU A 120 -57.54 -70.51 16.63
CA LEU A 120 -58.35 -70.32 15.40
C LEU A 120 -59.78 -69.77 15.62
N SER A 121 -59.94 -68.43 15.58
CA SER A 121 -60.98 -67.76 14.77
C SER A 121 -60.84 -66.23 14.84
N GLU A 122 -60.30 -65.60 13.77
CA GLU A 122 -60.62 -64.23 13.31
C GLU A 122 -59.68 -63.87 12.14
N ILE A 123 -59.73 -64.68 11.08
CA ILE A 123 -59.07 -64.38 9.82
C ILE A 123 -60.15 -63.81 8.89
N ASP A 124 -60.48 -62.53 9.12
CA ASP A 124 -61.04 -61.67 8.07
C ASP A 124 -60.79 -60.16 8.30
N GLU A 125 -60.11 -59.77 9.39
CA GLU A 125 -59.59 -58.39 9.62
C GLU A 125 -58.05 -58.26 9.45
N LEU A 126 -57.32 -59.36 9.26
CA LEU A 126 -55.85 -59.36 9.22
C LEU A 126 -55.22 -59.05 7.85
N LEU A 127 -56.01 -58.85 6.79
CA LEU A 127 -55.49 -58.57 5.45
C LEU A 127 -55.40 -57.07 5.10
N HIS A 128 -55.69 -56.17 6.05
CA HIS A 128 -55.40 -54.73 5.93
C HIS A 128 -54.34 -54.21 6.94
N GLY A 129 -54.00 -54.97 7.99
CA GLY A 129 -53.14 -54.49 9.08
C GLY A 129 -51.62 -54.62 8.86
N GLU A 130 -51.13 -55.61 8.11
CA GLU A 130 -49.68 -55.87 8.05
C GLU A 130 -48.85 -54.75 7.40
N ALA A 131 -49.44 -53.94 6.51
CA ALA A 131 -48.76 -52.84 5.85
C ALA A 131 -48.79 -51.54 6.67
N GLU A 132 -49.87 -51.28 7.41
CA GLU A 132 -49.96 -50.14 8.33
C GLU A 132 -49.11 -50.36 9.59
N ASP A 133 -49.05 -51.59 10.11
CA ASP A 133 -48.26 -51.95 11.29
C ASP A 133 -46.74 -51.84 11.02
N LYS A 134 -46.29 -52.24 9.81
CA LYS A 134 -44.89 -52.05 9.37
C LYS A 134 -44.51 -50.57 9.21
N LYS A 135 -45.45 -49.74 8.75
CA LYS A 135 -45.25 -48.29 8.61
C LYS A 135 -45.19 -47.57 9.97
N GLY A 136 -46.05 -47.94 10.91
CA GLY A 136 -46.04 -47.43 12.28
C GLY A 136 -44.77 -47.79 13.03
N THR A 137 -44.39 -49.07 13.02
CA THR A 137 -43.15 -49.57 13.66
C THR A 137 -41.88 -48.93 13.08
N PHE A 138 -41.84 -48.63 11.77
CA PHE A 138 -40.73 -47.86 11.18
C PHE A 138 -40.65 -46.44 11.77
N LEU A 139 -41.77 -45.72 11.87
CA LEU A 139 -41.77 -44.35 12.41
C LEU A 139 -41.35 -44.32 13.89
N GLU A 140 -41.77 -45.31 14.69
CA GLU A 140 -41.33 -45.48 16.08
C GLU A 140 -39.83 -45.75 16.16
N THR A 141 -39.31 -46.64 15.31
CA THR A 141 -37.87 -46.92 15.23
C THR A 141 -37.09 -45.67 14.85
N LEU A 142 -37.61 -44.87 13.90
CA LEU A 142 -37.00 -43.61 13.51
C LEU A 142 -37.02 -42.59 14.66
N ASP A 143 -38.11 -42.50 15.43
CA ASP A 143 -38.18 -41.63 16.61
C ASP A 143 -37.16 -42.03 17.68
N ILE A 144 -36.93 -43.33 17.90
CA ILE A 144 -35.88 -43.84 18.80
C ILE A 144 -34.50 -43.39 18.30
N LEU A 145 -34.20 -43.58 17.01
CA LEU A 145 -32.91 -43.17 16.43
C LEU A 145 -32.68 -41.65 16.50
N LEU A 146 -33.74 -40.85 16.28
CA LEU A 146 -33.70 -39.40 16.41
C LEU A 146 -33.49 -38.98 17.86
N ALA A 147 -34.14 -39.62 18.83
CA ALA A 147 -33.98 -39.34 20.25
C ALA A 147 -32.57 -39.73 20.76
N GLU A 148 -32.00 -40.82 20.26
CA GLU A 148 -30.64 -41.28 20.59
C GLU A 148 -29.53 -40.52 19.85
N HIS A 149 -29.88 -39.54 19.01
CA HIS A 149 -28.93 -38.79 18.17
C HIS A 149 -28.06 -39.68 17.25
N LYS A 150 -28.57 -40.85 16.85
CA LYS A 150 -27.91 -41.77 15.90
C LYS A 150 -28.15 -41.31 14.46
N VAL A 151 -27.62 -40.13 14.13
CA VAL A 151 -27.89 -39.41 12.88
C VAL A 151 -27.48 -40.21 11.63
N GLU A 152 -26.37 -40.96 11.66
CA GLU A 152 -25.92 -41.78 10.53
C GLU A 152 -26.87 -42.96 10.26
N GLU A 153 -27.35 -43.64 11.31
CA GLU A 153 -28.31 -44.74 11.22
C GLU A 153 -29.69 -44.24 10.77
N ALA A 154 -30.15 -43.10 11.32
CA ALA A 154 -31.39 -42.45 10.91
C ALA A 154 -31.37 -42.04 9.43
N LEU A 155 -30.24 -41.51 8.94
CA LEU A 155 -30.06 -41.19 7.53
C LEU A 155 -30.18 -42.42 6.63
N LEU A 156 -29.58 -43.54 7.02
CA LEU A 156 -29.68 -44.80 6.26
C LEU A 156 -31.10 -45.36 6.27
N ALA A 157 -31.80 -45.29 7.41
CA ALA A 157 -33.18 -45.74 7.53
C ALA A 157 -34.14 -44.92 6.64
N ILE A 158 -34.03 -43.58 6.66
CA ILE A 158 -34.84 -42.70 5.80
C ILE A 158 -34.57 -42.96 4.32
N ASP A 159 -33.30 -43.09 3.93
CA ASP A 159 -32.87 -43.32 2.55
C ASP A 159 -33.24 -44.73 2.04
N ALA A 160 -33.32 -45.73 2.92
CA ALA A 160 -33.84 -47.05 2.60
C ALA A 160 -35.37 -47.03 2.40
N GLU A 161 -36.09 -46.37 3.31
CA GLU A 161 -37.54 -46.25 3.23
C GLU A 161 -37.95 -45.47 1.97
N GLU A 162 -37.35 -44.30 1.71
CA GLU A 162 -37.66 -43.47 0.54
C GLU A 162 -37.42 -44.18 -0.80
N ARG A 163 -36.54 -45.19 -0.87
CA ARG A 163 -36.37 -46.05 -2.06
C ARG A 163 -37.37 -47.21 -2.15
N CYS A 164 -37.83 -47.71 -1.01
CA CYS A 164 -38.68 -48.90 -0.94
C CYS A 164 -40.18 -48.58 -1.01
N SER A 165 -40.61 -47.41 -0.54
CA SER A 165 -42.04 -47.05 -0.53
C SER A 165 -42.49 -46.38 -1.83
N THR A 166 -43.51 -46.97 -2.47
CA THR A 166 -44.16 -46.42 -3.68
C THR A 166 -44.97 -45.14 -3.40
N GLU A 167 -45.59 -45.00 -2.21
CA GLU A 167 -46.34 -43.80 -1.77
C GLU A 167 -45.46 -42.53 -1.64
N LEU A 168 -44.16 -42.70 -1.40
CA LEU A 168 -43.23 -41.58 -1.25
C LEU A 168 -42.68 -41.10 -2.60
N ASN A 169 -42.57 -41.99 -3.59
CA ASN A 169 -41.91 -41.77 -4.88
C ASN A 169 -42.78 -41.22 -6.01
N ASP A 170 -44.11 -41.19 -5.88
CA ASP A 170 -44.99 -40.75 -6.97
C ASP A 170 -44.87 -39.22 -7.22
N PRO A 171 -44.33 -38.77 -8.37
CA PRO A 171 -44.16 -37.35 -8.66
C PRO A 171 -45.34 -36.76 -9.46
N GLY A 172 -46.40 -37.52 -9.69
CA GLY A 172 -47.54 -37.01 -10.44
C GLY A 172 -48.66 -38.01 -10.64
N ASP A 173 -49.59 -38.05 -9.69
CA ASP A 173 -50.99 -38.28 -10.05
C ASP A 173 -51.86 -37.28 -9.28
N ILE A 174 -52.41 -36.32 -10.03
CA ILE A 174 -53.15 -35.15 -9.53
C ILE A 174 -54.60 -35.55 -9.19
N SER A 175 -54.85 -36.82 -8.85
CA SER A 175 -56.21 -37.37 -8.67
C SER A 175 -56.56 -37.83 -7.25
N SER A 176 -55.66 -37.70 -6.26
CA SER A 176 -56.03 -37.82 -4.84
C SER A 176 -55.55 -36.59 -4.05
N THR A 177 -56.50 -35.82 -3.56
CA THR A 177 -56.28 -34.46 -3.02
C THR A 177 -55.72 -34.42 -1.59
N GLU A 178 -55.32 -35.55 -0.98
CA GLU A 178 -54.72 -35.53 0.36
C GLU A 178 -53.48 -36.44 0.45
N PRO A 179 -52.30 -35.91 0.83
CA PRO A 179 -51.13 -36.74 1.10
C PRO A 179 -51.46 -37.74 2.21
N SER A 180 -51.07 -39.01 2.05
CA SER A 180 -51.33 -40.03 3.08
C SER A 180 -50.80 -39.56 4.44
N MET A 181 -51.54 -39.82 5.52
CA MET A 181 -51.15 -39.40 6.89
C MET A 181 -49.73 -39.87 7.24
N TYR A 182 -49.34 -41.04 6.73
CA TYR A 182 -47.98 -41.57 6.80
C TYR A 182 -46.93 -40.66 6.12
N LYS A 183 -47.17 -40.21 4.88
CA LYS A 183 -46.26 -39.32 4.14
C LYS A 183 -46.03 -38.00 4.88
N VAL A 184 -47.07 -37.43 5.48
CA VAL A 184 -46.96 -36.21 6.29
C VAL A 184 -46.10 -36.44 7.53
N GLU A 185 -46.33 -37.54 8.25
CA GLU A 185 -45.66 -37.88 9.51
C GLU A 185 -44.19 -38.30 9.30
N PHE A 186 -43.90 -38.93 8.16
CA PHE A 186 -42.55 -39.21 7.66
C PHE A 186 -41.79 -37.92 7.34
N LEU A 187 -42.40 -36.99 6.59
CA LEU A 187 -41.77 -35.71 6.24
C LEU A 187 -41.43 -34.87 7.48
N LYS A 188 -42.27 -34.91 8.53
CA LYS A 188 -41.95 -34.26 9.82
C LYS A 188 -40.70 -34.85 10.46
N ARG A 189 -40.55 -36.17 10.54
CA ARG A 189 -39.34 -36.81 11.09
C ARG A 189 -38.10 -36.54 10.23
N LYS A 190 -38.26 -36.50 8.91
CA LYS A 190 -37.22 -36.07 7.96
C LYS A 190 -36.80 -34.62 8.24
N GLU A 191 -37.73 -33.72 8.55
CA GLU A 191 -37.44 -32.34 8.94
C GLU A 191 -36.72 -32.26 10.30
N ILE A 192 -37.11 -33.06 11.30
CA ILE A 192 -36.40 -33.15 12.58
C ILE A 192 -34.94 -33.59 12.38
N LEU A 193 -34.70 -34.59 11.52
CA LEU A 193 -33.34 -35.02 11.20
C LEU A 193 -32.51 -33.91 10.52
N VAL A 194 -33.11 -33.16 9.59
CA VAL A 194 -32.48 -31.99 8.99
C VAL A 194 -32.10 -30.97 10.07
N ASP A 195 -33.00 -30.69 11.00
CA ASP A 195 -32.78 -29.74 12.09
C ASP A 195 -31.63 -30.21 13.02
N GLN A 196 -31.55 -31.50 13.32
CA GLN A 196 -30.43 -32.08 14.07
C GLN A 196 -29.10 -31.94 13.32
N LEU A 197 -29.06 -32.23 12.01
CA LEU A 197 -27.88 -32.04 11.17
C LEU A 197 -27.42 -30.59 11.12
N VAL A 198 -28.37 -29.65 10.99
CA VAL A 198 -28.07 -28.20 11.04
C VAL A 198 -27.45 -27.84 12.39
N ARG A 199 -28.04 -28.29 13.51
CA ARG A 199 -27.49 -28.04 14.86
C ARG A 199 -26.09 -28.58 15.02
N ILE A 200 -25.79 -29.77 14.50
CA ILE A 200 -24.43 -30.32 14.53
C ILE A 200 -23.50 -29.40 13.73
N SER A 201 -23.88 -28.94 12.54
CA SER A 201 -23.01 -28.07 11.72
C SER A 201 -22.72 -26.69 12.33
N GLU A 202 -23.59 -26.19 13.20
CA GLU A 202 -23.43 -24.87 13.83
C GLU A 202 -22.59 -24.90 15.11
N GLN A 203 -22.20 -26.08 15.59
CA GLN A 203 -21.34 -26.20 16.76
C GLN A 203 -19.91 -25.67 16.47
N PRO A 204 -19.33 -24.84 17.35
CA PRO A 204 -18.05 -24.16 17.11
C PRO A 204 -16.83 -25.09 17.08
N SER A 205 -16.95 -26.32 17.55
CA SER A 205 -15.88 -27.32 17.65
C SER A 205 -15.91 -28.40 16.55
N VAL A 206 -16.82 -28.30 15.59
CA VAL A 206 -17.00 -29.33 14.56
C VAL A 206 -15.77 -29.40 13.68
N CYS A 207 -15.19 -30.58 13.57
CA CYS A 207 -14.07 -30.77 12.66
C CYS A 207 -14.55 -30.79 11.21
N MET A 208 -13.67 -30.43 10.27
CA MET A 208 -14.04 -30.43 8.84
C MET A 208 -14.53 -31.81 8.36
N ALA A 209 -14.02 -32.92 8.92
CA ALA A 209 -14.46 -34.27 8.57
C ALA A 209 -15.91 -34.55 8.99
N GLU A 210 -16.31 -34.14 10.19
CA GLU A 210 -17.69 -34.23 10.67
C GLU A 210 -18.62 -33.32 9.87
N LEU A 211 -18.19 -32.08 9.59
CA LEU A 211 -18.96 -31.17 8.75
C LEU A 211 -19.24 -31.80 7.38
N LYS A 212 -18.26 -32.43 6.73
CA LYS A 212 -18.46 -33.13 5.46
C LYS A 212 -19.52 -34.22 5.57
N LYS A 213 -19.48 -35.04 6.61
CA LYS A 213 -20.49 -36.10 6.84
C LYS A 213 -21.89 -35.51 6.96
N VAL A 214 -22.04 -34.45 7.76
CA VAL A 214 -23.31 -33.75 7.97
C VAL A 214 -23.84 -33.18 6.66
N LEU A 215 -22.98 -32.53 5.87
CA LEU A 215 -23.35 -31.94 4.58
C LEU A 215 -23.73 -32.99 3.53
N CYS A 216 -23.01 -34.12 3.47
CA CYS A 216 -23.37 -35.26 2.64
C CYS A 216 -24.72 -35.86 3.06
N GLY A 217 -25.01 -35.91 4.36
CA GLY A 217 -26.32 -36.30 4.90
C GLY A 217 -27.43 -35.38 4.42
N LEU A 218 -27.25 -34.06 4.53
CA LEU A 218 -28.21 -33.07 4.03
C LEU A 218 -28.41 -33.15 2.52
N LEU A 219 -27.36 -33.44 1.76
CA LEU A 219 -27.44 -33.64 0.32
C LEU A 219 -28.32 -34.85 -0.03
N LYS A 220 -28.13 -35.99 0.68
CA LYS A 220 -28.97 -37.20 0.52
C LYS A 220 -30.43 -36.94 0.85
N LEU A 221 -30.71 -36.08 1.83
CA LEU A 221 -32.07 -35.66 2.20
C LEU A 221 -32.72 -34.68 1.21
N GLY A 222 -32.04 -34.33 0.11
CA GLY A 222 -32.53 -33.39 -0.90
C GLY A 222 -32.38 -31.90 -0.51
N LYS A 223 -31.65 -31.60 0.57
CA LYS A 223 -31.42 -30.23 1.08
C LYS A 223 -30.06 -29.67 0.63
N GLY A 224 -29.71 -29.85 -0.64
CA GLY A 224 -28.40 -29.45 -1.18
C GLY A 224 -28.09 -27.95 -1.10
N SER A 225 -29.08 -27.08 -1.31
CA SER A 225 -28.92 -25.62 -1.18
C SER A 225 -28.61 -25.18 0.25
N LEU A 226 -29.27 -25.79 1.24
CA LEU A 226 -29.02 -25.56 2.66
C LEU A 226 -27.63 -26.07 3.06
N ALA A 227 -27.27 -27.28 2.64
CA ALA A 227 -25.95 -27.85 2.86
C ALA A 227 -24.84 -26.93 2.31
N HIS A 228 -24.98 -26.45 1.07
CA HIS A 228 -24.02 -25.53 0.48
C HIS A 228 -23.92 -24.21 1.27
N GLN A 229 -25.04 -23.67 1.75
CA GLN A 229 -25.03 -22.46 2.60
C GLN A 229 -24.30 -22.69 3.93
N LEU A 230 -24.49 -23.85 4.57
CA LEU A 230 -23.81 -24.21 5.82
C LEU A 230 -22.30 -24.39 5.62
N LEU A 231 -21.89 -24.97 4.50
CA LEU A 231 -20.47 -25.08 4.13
C LEU A 231 -19.81 -23.69 4.10
N LEU A 232 -20.41 -22.76 3.36
CA LEU A 232 -19.89 -21.38 3.24
C LEU A 232 -19.89 -20.66 4.60
N LYS A 233 -20.95 -20.80 5.40
CA LYS A 233 -21.03 -20.23 6.76
C LYS A 233 -19.90 -20.75 7.65
N ALA A 234 -19.58 -22.04 7.59
CA ALA A 234 -18.50 -22.64 8.36
C ALA A 234 -17.10 -22.19 7.89
N PHE A 235 -16.92 -21.93 6.59
CA PHE A 235 -15.69 -21.33 6.08
C PHE A 235 -15.55 -19.86 6.50
N SER A 236 -16.60 -19.05 6.39
CA SER A 236 -16.60 -17.67 6.87
C SER A 236 -16.32 -17.59 8.37
N ALA A 237 -16.98 -18.40 9.21
CA ALA A 237 -16.75 -18.38 10.66
C ALA A 237 -15.27 -18.67 11.01
N ARG A 238 -14.66 -19.63 10.32
CA ARG A 238 -13.25 -19.97 10.52
C ARG A 238 -12.31 -18.90 9.99
N LEU A 239 -12.63 -18.32 8.85
CA LEU A 239 -11.86 -17.21 8.27
C LEU A 239 -11.86 -16.02 9.22
N HIS A 240 -13.02 -15.57 9.66
CA HIS A 240 -13.14 -14.45 10.60
C HIS A 240 -12.40 -14.72 11.91
N LYS A 241 -12.50 -15.93 12.49
CA LYS A 241 -11.73 -16.30 13.69
C LYS A 241 -10.21 -16.23 13.47
N ASN A 242 -9.73 -16.67 12.30
CA ASN A 242 -8.32 -16.58 11.94
C ASN A 242 -7.87 -15.15 11.66
N ILE A 243 -8.75 -14.31 11.09
CA ILE A 243 -8.47 -12.88 10.88
C ILE A 243 -8.41 -12.18 12.24
N GLU A 244 -9.39 -12.38 13.12
CA GLU A 244 -9.45 -11.79 14.46
C GLU A 244 -8.21 -12.14 15.30
N SER A 245 -7.71 -13.38 15.20
CA SER A 245 -6.47 -13.77 15.87
C SER A 245 -5.21 -13.15 15.23
N PHE A 246 -5.26 -12.85 13.94
CA PHE A 246 -4.16 -12.23 13.20
C PHE A 246 -4.10 -10.70 13.33
N LEU A 247 -5.25 -10.01 13.44
CA LEU A 247 -5.35 -8.55 13.45
C LEU A 247 -4.43 -7.85 14.48
N PRO A 248 -4.31 -8.32 15.74
CA PRO A 248 -3.39 -7.71 16.71
C PRO A 248 -1.92 -7.70 16.25
N SER A 249 -1.53 -8.68 15.44
CA SER A 249 -0.16 -8.83 14.91
C SER A 249 0.14 -7.88 13.74
N CYS A 250 -0.87 -7.24 13.14
CA CYS A 250 -0.69 -6.36 11.99
C CYS A 250 0.18 -5.14 12.32
N SER A 251 0.11 -4.65 13.57
CA SER A 251 0.94 -3.54 14.05
C SER A 251 2.45 -3.84 14.02
N ILE A 252 2.82 -5.10 14.24
CA ILE A 252 4.22 -5.57 14.28
C ILE A 252 4.77 -5.73 12.86
N TYR A 253 3.92 -6.16 11.92
CA TYR A 253 4.28 -6.48 10.53
C TYR A 253 3.63 -5.51 9.53
N SER A 254 3.67 -4.20 9.80
CA SER A 254 2.94 -3.18 9.04
C SER A 254 3.22 -3.17 7.52
N GLU A 255 4.39 -3.66 7.09
CA GLU A 255 4.76 -3.75 5.67
C GLU A 255 4.25 -5.03 4.99
N THR A 256 4.07 -6.14 5.71
CA THR A 256 3.78 -7.46 5.10
C THR A 256 2.42 -8.03 5.48
N TYR A 257 1.73 -7.44 6.47
CA TYR A 257 0.46 -7.96 6.96
C TYR A 257 -0.58 -8.13 5.84
N ALA A 258 -0.60 -7.22 4.86
CA ALA A 258 -1.55 -7.26 3.75
C ALA A 258 -1.36 -8.51 2.86
N ALA A 259 -0.11 -8.99 2.69
CA ALA A 259 0.15 -10.25 2.01
C ALA A 259 -0.31 -11.46 2.83
N SER A 260 -0.07 -11.46 4.14
CA SER A 260 -0.53 -12.54 5.02
C SER A 260 -2.05 -12.63 5.07
N LEU A 261 -2.73 -11.47 5.15
CA LEU A 261 -4.18 -11.39 5.11
C LEU A 261 -4.73 -11.87 3.74
N SER A 262 -4.09 -11.47 2.64
CA SER A 262 -4.38 -11.98 1.31
C SER A 262 -4.25 -13.50 1.26
N GLN A 263 -3.13 -14.06 1.73
CA GLN A 263 -2.93 -15.50 1.76
C GLN A 263 -4.05 -16.21 2.55
N LEU A 264 -4.45 -15.70 3.71
CA LEU A 264 -5.51 -16.29 4.53
C LEU A 264 -6.87 -16.32 3.80
N VAL A 265 -7.26 -15.21 3.20
CA VAL A 265 -8.55 -15.08 2.49
C VAL A 265 -8.56 -15.93 1.23
N PHE A 266 -7.57 -15.77 0.35
CA PHE A 266 -7.54 -16.46 -0.93
C PHE A 266 -7.32 -17.98 -0.80
N SER A 267 -6.53 -18.42 0.18
CA SER A 267 -6.38 -19.87 0.45
C SER A 267 -7.68 -20.47 1.00
N THR A 268 -8.42 -19.73 1.81
CA THR A 268 -9.73 -20.17 2.32
C THR A 268 -10.76 -20.25 1.19
N ILE A 269 -10.78 -19.27 0.28
CA ILE A 269 -11.63 -19.30 -0.92
C ILE A 269 -11.30 -20.53 -1.79
N SER A 270 -10.01 -20.79 -2.03
CA SER A 270 -9.59 -21.98 -2.78
C SER A 270 -10.02 -23.28 -2.09
N ALA A 271 -9.83 -23.38 -0.78
CA ALA A 271 -10.22 -24.56 -0.01
C ALA A 271 -11.73 -24.79 -0.06
N ALA A 272 -12.54 -23.74 0.14
CA ALA A 272 -13.99 -23.81 0.05
C ALA A 272 -14.47 -24.24 -1.34
N THR A 273 -13.83 -23.72 -2.39
CA THR A 273 -14.16 -24.05 -3.79
C THR A 273 -13.87 -25.53 -4.09
N LYS A 274 -12.70 -26.03 -3.68
CA LYS A 274 -12.33 -27.44 -3.84
C LYS A 274 -13.26 -28.37 -3.08
N GLU A 275 -13.54 -28.06 -1.82
CA GLU A 275 -14.43 -28.87 -0.97
C GLU A 275 -15.87 -28.87 -1.49
N SER A 276 -16.36 -27.73 -1.96
CA SER A 276 -17.68 -27.67 -2.58
C SER A 276 -17.75 -28.52 -3.85
N GLY A 277 -16.73 -28.48 -4.71
CA GLY A 277 -16.67 -29.33 -5.90
C GLY A 277 -16.68 -30.82 -5.57
N LEU A 278 -16.01 -31.24 -4.49
CA LEU A 278 -15.99 -32.63 -4.03
C LEU A 278 -17.34 -33.12 -3.49
N ILE A 279 -18.10 -32.26 -2.80
CA ILE A 279 -19.37 -32.65 -2.14
C ILE A 279 -20.57 -32.47 -3.09
N PHE A 280 -20.62 -31.37 -3.83
CA PHE A 280 -21.80 -30.95 -4.60
C PHE A 280 -21.63 -31.09 -6.12
N GLY A 281 -20.43 -31.38 -6.61
CA GLY A 281 -20.10 -31.39 -8.04
C GLY A 281 -20.09 -29.99 -8.67
N GLU A 282 -19.94 -29.93 -10.00
CA GLU A 282 -19.83 -28.68 -10.76
C GLU A 282 -21.18 -28.09 -11.20
N ALA A 283 -22.19 -28.14 -10.33
CA ALA A 283 -23.50 -27.56 -10.68
C ALA A 283 -23.41 -26.01 -10.71
N PRO A 284 -23.94 -25.34 -11.76
CA PRO A 284 -23.82 -23.89 -11.93
C PRO A 284 -24.47 -23.08 -10.80
N THR A 285 -25.48 -23.64 -10.12
CA THR A 285 -26.13 -23.00 -8.97
C THR A 285 -25.21 -22.86 -7.77
N TYR A 286 -24.35 -23.86 -7.52
CA TYR A 286 -23.41 -23.84 -6.40
C TYR A 286 -22.18 -22.99 -6.73
N THR A 287 -21.65 -23.12 -7.95
CA THR A 287 -20.51 -22.30 -8.39
C THR A 287 -20.81 -20.80 -8.38
N ASN A 288 -22.00 -20.38 -8.82
CA ASN A 288 -22.43 -18.97 -8.74
C ASN A 288 -22.50 -18.47 -7.29
N ARG A 289 -22.92 -19.33 -6.35
CA ARG A 289 -23.02 -18.94 -4.94
C ARG A 289 -21.65 -18.87 -4.26
N ILE A 290 -20.70 -19.73 -4.65
CA ILE A 290 -19.28 -19.59 -4.27
C ILE A 290 -18.71 -18.29 -4.82
N PHE A 291 -19.04 -17.92 -6.06
CA PHE A 291 -18.56 -16.69 -6.67
C PHE A 291 -19.02 -15.46 -5.88
N GLN A 292 -20.31 -15.37 -5.56
CA GLN A 292 -20.87 -14.28 -4.74
C GLN A 292 -20.27 -14.23 -3.32
N TRP A 293 -20.07 -15.40 -2.71
CA TRP A 293 -19.44 -15.49 -1.40
C TRP A 293 -17.98 -15.03 -1.44
N ALA A 294 -17.21 -15.48 -2.43
CA ALA A 294 -15.81 -15.08 -2.60
C ALA A 294 -15.69 -13.58 -2.91
N GLU A 295 -16.62 -13.00 -3.68
CA GLU A 295 -16.71 -11.56 -3.91
C GLU A 295 -16.89 -10.79 -2.59
N TYR A 296 -17.81 -11.22 -1.73
CA TYR A 296 -18.01 -10.63 -0.40
C TYR A 296 -16.77 -10.73 0.51
N GLU A 297 -16.09 -11.88 0.51
CA GLU A 297 -14.87 -12.06 1.30
C GLU A 297 -13.70 -11.22 0.75
N ILE A 298 -13.61 -11.02 -0.58
CA ILE A 298 -12.62 -10.13 -1.21
C ILE A 298 -12.91 -8.66 -0.90
N GLU A 299 -14.17 -8.24 -0.90
CA GLU A 299 -14.57 -6.89 -0.48
C GLU A 299 -14.20 -6.63 0.99
N SER A 300 -14.51 -7.59 1.87
CA SER A 300 -14.16 -7.55 3.29
C SER A 300 -12.64 -7.49 3.50
N PHE A 301 -11.89 -8.28 2.73
CA PHE A 301 -10.42 -8.22 2.70
C PHE A 301 -9.90 -6.82 2.35
N VAL A 302 -10.42 -6.21 1.28
CA VAL A 302 -9.99 -4.87 0.87
C VAL A 302 -10.32 -3.82 1.93
N HIS A 303 -11.47 -3.94 2.60
CA HIS A 303 -11.82 -3.08 3.73
C HIS A 303 -10.81 -3.22 4.89
N LEU A 304 -10.51 -4.45 5.30
CA LEU A 304 -9.56 -4.73 6.38
C LEU A 304 -8.15 -4.22 6.07
N VAL A 305 -7.68 -4.33 4.82
CA VAL A 305 -6.39 -3.75 4.40
C VAL A 305 -6.41 -2.23 4.55
N LYS A 306 -7.51 -1.55 4.20
CA LYS A 306 -7.59 -0.09 4.34
C LYS A 306 -7.61 0.35 5.80
N GLU A 307 -8.40 -0.32 6.64
CA GLU A 307 -8.54 0.01 8.06
C GLU A 307 -7.26 -0.21 8.87
N ASN A 308 -6.52 -1.27 8.56
CA ASN A 308 -5.30 -1.64 9.29
C ASN A 308 -4.02 -1.14 8.61
N SER A 309 -4.15 -0.28 7.58
CA SER A 309 -3.00 0.31 6.91
C SER A 309 -2.25 1.26 7.85
N PRO A 310 -0.91 1.27 7.81
CA PRO A 310 -0.15 2.36 8.41
C PRO A 310 -0.53 3.71 7.76
N PRO A 311 -0.18 4.85 8.41
CA PRO A 311 -0.54 6.17 7.90
C PRO A 311 -0.08 6.34 6.43
N PRO A 312 -0.94 6.78 5.52
CA PRO A 312 -0.70 6.68 4.07
C PRO A 312 0.47 7.54 3.57
N GLU A 313 0.97 8.48 4.38
CA GLU A 313 2.17 9.27 4.06
C GLU A 313 3.50 8.54 4.33
N THR A 314 3.48 7.34 4.91
CA THR A 314 4.71 6.59 5.22
C THR A 314 5.19 5.73 4.05
N GLY A 315 6.50 5.43 4.03
CA GLY A 315 7.06 4.47 3.08
C GLY A 315 6.56 3.05 3.34
N SER A 316 6.26 2.72 4.60
CA SER A 316 5.67 1.44 4.98
C SER A 316 4.26 1.24 4.41
N ALA A 317 3.45 2.30 4.31
CA ALA A 317 2.15 2.24 3.63
C ALA A 317 2.31 1.92 2.14
N LEU A 318 3.25 2.58 1.46
CA LEU A 318 3.54 2.30 0.06
C LEU A 318 4.04 0.87 -0.15
N ARG A 319 4.91 0.37 0.74
CA ARG A 319 5.41 -1.00 0.72
C ARG A 319 4.27 -2.00 0.91
N SER A 320 3.44 -1.80 1.93
CA SER A 320 2.31 -2.67 2.26
C SER A 320 1.29 -2.72 1.13
N ALA A 321 0.90 -1.56 0.60
CA ALA A 321 0.04 -1.43 -0.58
C ALA A 321 0.61 -2.17 -1.81
N SER A 322 1.91 -2.04 -2.05
CA SER A 322 2.58 -2.68 -3.19
C SER A 322 2.68 -4.19 -3.06
N ILE A 323 2.99 -4.69 -1.86
CA ILE A 323 2.98 -6.12 -1.56
C ILE A 323 1.56 -6.68 -1.65
N CYS A 324 0.55 -5.94 -1.17
CA CYS A 324 -0.85 -6.34 -1.21
C CYS A 324 -1.31 -6.63 -2.64
N ILE A 325 -1.06 -5.73 -3.58
CA ILE A 325 -1.40 -5.95 -4.99
C ILE A 325 -0.65 -7.16 -5.54
N GLN A 326 0.67 -7.22 -5.33
CA GLN A 326 1.50 -8.31 -5.85
C GLN A 326 1.00 -9.68 -5.38
N ALA A 327 0.78 -9.83 -4.07
CA ALA A 327 0.31 -11.07 -3.48
C ALA A 327 -1.12 -11.41 -3.93
N SER A 328 -2.04 -10.44 -3.87
CA SER A 328 -3.46 -10.68 -4.16
C SER A 328 -3.72 -11.00 -5.63
N ILE A 329 -2.98 -10.37 -6.58
CA ILE A 329 -3.04 -10.75 -8.00
C ILE A 329 -2.47 -12.16 -8.20
N SER A 330 -1.35 -12.49 -7.55
CA SER A 330 -0.75 -13.83 -7.64
C SER A 330 -1.68 -14.91 -7.07
N HIS A 331 -2.44 -14.59 -6.01
CA HIS A 331 -3.46 -15.49 -5.49
C HIS A 331 -4.70 -15.56 -6.41
N CYS A 332 -5.08 -14.46 -7.05
CA CYS A 332 -6.14 -14.48 -8.06
C CYS A 332 -5.77 -15.39 -9.24
N SER A 333 -4.55 -15.32 -9.78
CA SER A 333 -4.13 -16.20 -10.87
C SER A 333 -4.16 -17.67 -10.48
N PHE A 334 -3.88 -18.00 -9.21
CA PHE A 334 -4.08 -19.34 -8.69
C PHE A 334 -5.56 -19.75 -8.64
N LEU A 335 -6.47 -18.86 -8.21
CA LEU A 335 -7.92 -19.11 -8.24
C LEU A 335 -8.47 -19.24 -9.67
N GLU A 336 -7.88 -18.56 -10.65
CA GLU A 336 -8.29 -18.67 -12.05
C GLU A 336 -8.15 -20.11 -12.59
N SER A 337 -7.19 -20.88 -12.08
CA SER A 337 -7.06 -22.32 -12.39
C SER A 337 -8.23 -23.17 -11.89
N GLN A 338 -9.00 -22.66 -10.93
CA GLN A 338 -10.21 -23.29 -10.36
C GLN A 338 -11.50 -22.69 -10.95
N GLY A 339 -11.38 -21.90 -12.03
CA GLY A 339 -12.53 -21.28 -12.71
C GLY A 339 -12.99 -19.96 -12.10
N LEU A 340 -12.32 -19.45 -11.07
CA LEU A 340 -12.69 -18.22 -10.36
C LEU A 340 -11.82 -17.03 -10.81
N LYS A 341 -12.40 -16.10 -11.58
CA LYS A 341 -11.68 -14.95 -12.16
C LYS A 341 -11.96 -13.64 -11.41
N PHE A 342 -11.13 -13.32 -10.42
CA PHE A 342 -11.31 -12.13 -9.57
C PHE A 342 -10.30 -10.99 -9.80
N SER A 343 -9.29 -11.19 -10.65
CA SER A 343 -8.22 -10.21 -10.88
C SER A 343 -8.74 -8.80 -11.23
N LYS A 344 -9.80 -8.71 -12.06
CA LYS A 344 -10.42 -7.43 -12.43
C LYS A 344 -11.16 -6.77 -11.27
N LEU A 345 -11.97 -7.53 -10.54
CA LEU A 345 -12.72 -7.04 -9.38
C LEU A 345 -11.77 -6.50 -8.32
N LEU A 346 -10.77 -7.28 -7.96
CA LEU A 346 -9.75 -6.91 -6.97
C LEU A 346 -9.07 -5.58 -7.34
N MET A 347 -8.69 -5.41 -8.61
CA MET A 347 -8.06 -4.18 -9.08
C MET A 347 -8.99 -2.96 -9.03
N VAL A 348 -10.29 -3.14 -9.25
CA VAL A 348 -11.27 -2.05 -9.09
C VAL A 348 -11.37 -1.62 -7.62
N LEU A 349 -11.40 -2.58 -6.68
CA LEU A 349 -11.55 -2.31 -5.26
C LEU A 349 -10.30 -1.70 -4.61
N LEU A 350 -9.11 -2.16 -5.01
CA LEU A 350 -7.83 -1.69 -4.46
C LEU A 350 -7.37 -0.36 -5.07
N ARG A 351 -7.64 -0.10 -6.36
CA ARG A 351 -7.12 1.08 -7.08
C ARG A 351 -7.24 2.40 -6.31
N PRO A 352 -8.40 2.78 -5.73
CA PRO A 352 -8.53 4.06 -5.03
C PRO A 352 -7.55 4.22 -3.87
N HIS A 353 -7.33 3.15 -3.08
CA HIS A 353 -6.42 3.17 -1.94
C HIS A 353 -4.95 3.27 -2.39
N ILE A 354 -4.59 2.59 -3.48
CA ILE A 354 -3.22 2.63 -4.01
C ILE A 354 -2.90 4.00 -4.58
N GLU A 355 -3.83 4.60 -5.34
CA GLU A 355 -3.68 5.95 -5.88
C GLU A 355 -3.56 7.00 -4.77
N GLU A 356 -4.33 6.86 -3.68
CA GLU A 356 -4.23 7.70 -2.49
C GLU A 356 -2.85 7.59 -1.82
N VAL A 357 -2.38 6.37 -1.54
CA VAL A 357 -1.07 6.12 -0.92
C VAL A 357 0.07 6.66 -1.79
N LEU A 358 -0.01 6.48 -3.12
CA LEU A 358 0.95 7.05 -4.07
C LEU A 358 0.94 8.58 -4.02
N GLU A 359 -0.22 9.22 -4.13
CA GLU A 359 -0.35 10.68 -4.11
C GLU A 359 0.23 11.28 -2.82
N LEU A 360 -0.05 10.66 -1.67
CA LEU A 360 0.44 11.13 -0.37
C LEU A 360 1.95 10.93 -0.21
N ASN A 361 2.50 9.82 -0.69
CA ASN A 361 3.96 9.61 -0.72
C ASN A 361 4.66 10.61 -1.66
N PHE A 362 4.11 10.90 -2.84
CA PHE A 362 4.64 11.93 -3.73
C PHE A 362 4.45 13.35 -3.15
N ARG A 363 3.39 13.61 -2.39
CA ARG A 363 3.23 14.88 -1.65
C ARG A 363 4.31 15.04 -0.57
N ARG A 364 4.63 13.98 0.17
CA ARG A 364 5.74 13.96 1.13
C ARG A 364 7.08 14.20 0.43
N ALA A 365 7.35 13.52 -0.69
CA ALA A 365 8.58 13.72 -1.45
C ALA A 365 8.70 15.15 -1.98
N ARG A 366 7.62 15.75 -2.51
CA ARG A 366 7.60 17.15 -2.94
C ARG A 366 7.92 18.12 -1.79
N ARG A 367 7.43 17.86 -0.57
CA ARG A 367 7.79 18.63 0.63
C ARG A 367 9.29 18.53 0.91
N ARG A 368 9.84 17.31 0.96
CA ARG A 368 11.29 17.08 1.17
C ARG A 368 12.18 17.73 0.11
N VAL A 369 11.80 17.70 -1.17
CA VAL A 369 12.51 18.41 -2.23
C VAL A 369 12.44 19.93 -2.03
N SER A 370 11.32 20.44 -1.51
CA SER A 370 11.18 21.88 -1.22
C SER A 370 12.07 22.33 -0.07
N ASP A 371 12.30 21.44 0.91
CA ASP A 371 13.15 21.64 2.09
C ASP A 371 14.63 21.30 1.85
N LEU A 372 15.03 20.99 0.60
CA LEU A 372 16.39 20.56 0.28
C LEU A 372 17.46 21.59 0.70
N ALA A 373 17.13 22.88 0.71
CA ALA A 373 18.02 23.96 1.15
C ALA A 373 18.27 24.00 2.68
N ARG A 374 17.32 23.52 3.50
CA ARG A 374 17.45 23.51 4.98
C ARG A 374 18.19 22.28 5.52
N ASN A 375 18.24 21.20 4.75
CA ASN A 375 18.77 19.91 5.20
C ASN A 375 20.26 19.68 4.86
N VAL A 376 20.89 20.61 4.15
CA VAL A 376 22.33 20.56 3.81
C VAL A 376 23.20 20.55 5.08
N ASP A 377 22.74 21.20 6.16
CA ASP A 377 23.42 21.23 7.45
C ASP A 377 23.38 19.88 8.20
N ILE A 378 22.38 19.03 7.94
CA ILE A 378 22.18 17.77 8.68
C ILE A 378 23.02 16.63 8.08
N VAL A 379 23.24 16.62 6.76
CA VAL A 379 24.03 15.57 6.08
C VAL A 379 25.53 15.76 6.31
N LEU A 380 26.00 16.98 6.58
CA LEU A 380 27.39 17.27 6.96
C LEU A 380 27.80 16.68 8.32
N LEU A 381 26.85 16.14 9.11
CA LEU A 381 27.10 15.56 10.42
C LEU A 381 27.21 14.02 10.42
N SER A 382 27.05 13.34 9.28
CA SER A 382 27.27 11.90 9.18
C SER A 382 28.57 11.59 8.43
N PRO A 383 29.67 11.19 9.11
CA PRO A 383 30.90 10.84 8.43
C PRO A 383 30.71 9.49 7.72
N GLN A 384 30.71 9.49 6.38
CA GLN A 384 30.96 8.26 5.65
C GLN A 384 32.44 7.84 5.84
N PRO A 385 32.73 6.60 6.27
CA PRO A 385 34.11 6.15 6.43
C PRO A 385 34.74 5.95 5.05
N GLY A 386 35.70 6.80 4.67
CA GLY A 386 36.65 6.47 3.59
C GLY A 386 37.13 7.57 2.63
N LEU A 387 36.72 8.83 2.76
CA LEU A 387 37.21 9.90 1.87
C LEU A 387 38.09 10.92 2.61
N PRO A 388 39.30 11.25 2.11
CA PRO A 388 40.20 12.21 2.76
C PRO A 388 39.58 13.61 2.83
N HIS A 389 39.86 14.29 3.95
CA HIS A 389 39.41 15.65 4.25
C HIS A 389 40.11 16.69 3.37
N THR A 390 39.50 17.04 2.26
CA THR A 390 39.55 18.39 1.68
C THR A 390 38.11 18.85 1.48
N LEU A 391 37.62 19.73 2.36
CA LEU A 391 36.36 20.45 2.10
C LEU A 391 36.61 21.41 0.93
N ASP A 392 36.35 20.94 -0.28
CA ASP A 392 36.16 21.80 -1.44
C ASP A 392 34.65 22.12 -1.58
N GLU A 393 34.32 23.40 -1.73
CA GLU A 393 32.97 23.95 -1.96
C GLU A 393 32.13 23.31 -3.10
N PRO A 394 32.68 22.68 -4.18
CA PRO A 394 31.91 21.96 -5.19
C PRO A 394 31.19 20.70 -4.68
N SER A 395 31.56 20.19 -3.50
CA SER A 395 30.98 18.97 -2.92
C SER A 395 29.52 19.14 -2.45
N ILE A 396 29.14 20.34 -2.02
CA ILE A 396 27.80 20.64 -1.48
C ILE A 396 26.74 20.56 -2.59
N PHE A 397 27.02 21.09 -3.78
CA PHE A 397 26.07 21.04 -4.89
C PHE A 397 25.98 19.64 -5.53
N THR A 398 27.07 18.88 -5.49
CA THR A 398 27.08 17.44 -5.83
C THR A 398 26.16 16.62 -4.90
N SER A 399 26.05 17.02 -3.63
CA SER A 399 25.15 16.38 -2.66
C SER A 399 23.66 16.61 -2.94
N SER A 400 23.29 17.69 -3.66
CA SER A 400 21.89 17.99 -3.98
C SER A 400 21.23 16.93 -4.87
N GLY A 401 21.97 16.41 -5.86
CA GLY A 401 21.49 15.35 -6.74
C GLY A 401 21.39 14.01 -6.01
N GLN A 402 22.32 13.72 -5.10
CA GLN A 402 22.26 12.52 -4.25
C GLN A 402 21.06 12.55 -3.30
N MET A 403 20.80 13.70 -2.66
CA MET A 403 19.63 13.88 -1.81
C MET A 403 18.33 13.76 -2.60
N PHE A 404 18.23 14.37 -3.80
CA PHE A 404 17.09 14.18 -4.68
C PHE A 404 16.88 12.71 -5.03
N MET A 405 17.95 12.00 -5.41
CA MET A 405 17.88 10.58 -5.73
C MET A 405 17.49 9.73 -4.51
N SER A 406 17.95 10.06 -3.31
CA SER A 406 17.48 9.39 -2.08
C SER A 406 15.97 9.55 -1.89
N ILE A 407 15.42 10.75 -2.09
CA ILE A 407 13.97 10.99 -2.01
C ILE A 407 13.21 10.17 -3.08
N VAL A 408 13.78 10.06 -4.29
CA VAL A 408 13.20 9.23 -5.36
C VAL A 408 13.25 7.75 -5.00
N MET A 409 14.38 7.25 -4.49
CA MET A 409 14.55 5.85 -4.11
C MET A 409 13.64 5.45 -2.96
N ASP A 410 13.38 6.34 -1.99
CA ASP A 410 12.39 6.14 -0.92
C ASP A 410 10.97 5.83 -1.45
N ILE A 411 10.63 6.30 -2.66
CA ILE A 411 9.35 6.00 -3.33
C ILE A 411 9.48 4.75 -4.20
N LEU A 412 10.60 4.63 -4.92
CA LEU A 412 10.78 3.62 -5.95
C LEU A 412 11.09 2.23 -5.38
N GLU A 413 11.86 2.13 -4.30
CA GLU A 413 12.25 0.85 -3.69
C GLU A 413 11.07 0.02 -3.14
N PRO A 414 10.04 0.61 -2.51
CA PRO A 414 8.87 -0.13 -2.05
C PRO A 414 7.98 -0.73 -3.16
N ILE A 415 8.07 -0.19 -4.39
CA ILE A 415 7.17 -0.50 -5.51
C ILE A 415 7.48 -1.89 -6.10
N THR A 416 6.43 -2.70 -6.25
CA THR A 416 6.51 -4.06 -6.83
C THR A 416 6.21 -4.07 -8.33
N ALA A 417 6.57 -5.16 -9.01
CA ALA A 417 6.36 -5.32 -10.46
C ALA A 417 4.87 -5.18 -10.86
N MET A 418 3.93 -5.70 -10.07
CA MET A 418 2.50 -5.54 -10.36
C MET A 418 2.02 -4.08 -10.22
N VAL A 419 2.58 -3.32 -9.28
CA VAL A 419 2.29 -1.87 -9.20
C VAL A 419 2.84 -1.15 -10.42
N VAL A 420 4.05 -1.49 -10.89
CA VAL A 420 4.61 -0.93 -12.13
C VAL A 420 3.70 -1.23 -13.32
N LEU A 421 3.23 -2.46 -13.47
CA LEU A 421 2.36 -2.87 -14.58
C LEU A 421 1.07 -2.05 -14.64
N HIS A 422 0.46 -1.76 -13.49
CA HIS A 422 -0.84 -1.08 -13.41
C HIS A 422 -0.78 0.44 -13.23
N PHE A 423 0.27 0.97 -12.59
CA PHE A 423 0.40 2.37 -12.18
C PHE A 423 1.68 3.04 -12.71
N GLY A 424 2.47 2.36 -13.55
CA GLY A 424 3.76 2.85 -14.04
C GLY A 424 3.68 4.22 -14.70
N GLY A 425 2.68 4.47 -15.56
CA GLY A 425 2.49 5.79 -16.18
C GLY A 425 2.20 6.90 -15.18
N ILE A 426 1.43 6.61 -14.12
CA ILE A 426 1.15 7.56 -13.04
C ILE A 426 2.44 7.86 -12.27
N ILE A 427 3.21 6.83 -11.91
CA ILE A 427 4.48 6.97 -11.20
C ILE A 427 5.48 7.80 -12.01
N LEU A 428 5.65 7.52 -13.31
CA LEU A 428 6.55 8.27 -14.19
C LEU A 428 6.16 9.74 -14.29
N ASN A 429 4.86 10.04 -14.46
CA ASN A 429 4.37 11.42 -14.50
C ASN A 429 4.61 12.15 -13.16
N ARG A 430 4.41 11.48 -12.02
CA ARG A 430 4.67 12.07 -10.70
C ARG A 430 6.17 12.29 -10.43
N LEU A 431 7.03 11.38 -10.90
CA LEU A 431 8.48 11.58 -10.87
C LEU A 431 8.92 12.77 -11.72
N LEU A 432 8.28 12.98 -12.88
CA LEU A 432 8.52 14.15 -13.71
C LEU A 432 8.20 15.45 -12.95
N GLN A 433 7.01 15.53 -12.35
CA GLN A 433 6.59 16.68 -11.54
C GLN A 433 7.52 16.92 -10.34
N LEU A 434 8.09 15.86 -9.77
CA LEU A 434 9.06 15.96 -8.68
C LEU A 434 10.40 16.52 -9.19
N PHE A 435 10.87 16.07 -10.36
CA PHE A 435 12.07 16.58 -11.01
C PHE A 435 11.91 18.05 -11.43
N ASP A 436 10.74 18.44 -11.96
CA ASP A 436 10.43 19.83 -12.29
C ASP A 436 10.60 20.76 -11.08
N LYS A 437 10.05 20.36 -9.92
CA LYS A 437 10.22 21.11 -8.67
C LYS A 437 11.66 21.17 -8.19
N TYR A 438 12.41 20.08 -8.36
CA TYR A 438 13.84 20.08 -8.07
C TYR A 438 14.58 21.09 -8.96
N VAL A 439 14.30 21.09 -10.26
CA VAL A 439 14.87 22.06 -11.21
C VAL A 439 14.48 23.50 -10.86
N GLU A 440 13.22 23.78 -10.51
CA GLU A 440 12.79 25.11 -10.05
C GLU A 440 13.59 25.60 -8.84
N LYS A 441 13.91 24.70 -7.91
CA LYS A 441 14.77 25.02 -6.75
C LYS A 441 16.21 25.31 -7.18
N LEU A 442 16.74 24.58 -8.16
CA LEU A 442 18.06 24.87 -8.71
C LEU A 442 18.09 26.22 -9.44
N ILE A 443 17.05 26.57 -10.19
CA ILE A 443 16.93 27.88 -10.84
C ILE A 443 16.96 29.01 -9.79
N LYS A 444 16.23 28.85 -8.67
CA LYS A 444 16.24 29.83 -7.56
C LYS A 444 17.58 29.94 -6.83
N ALA A 445 18.41 28.89 -6.89
CA ALA A 445 19.77 28.92 -6.33
C ALA A 445 20.78 29.66 -7.23
N LEU A 446 20.45 29.86 -8.51
CA LEU A 446 21.28 30.65 -9.42
C LEU A 446 21.18 32.16 -9.08
N PRO A 447 22.25 32.95 -9.28
CA PRO A 447 22.24 34.36 -8.91
C PRO A 447 21.27 35.26 -9.72
N GLY A 448 20.11 35.64 -9.18
CA GLY A 448 19.26 36.69 -9.79
C GLY A 448 19.88 38.10 -9.80
N PRO A 449 19.53 39.00 -10.75
CA PRO A 449 19.84 40.42 -10.60
C PRO A 449 19.29 40.90 -9.24
N SER A 450 20.09 41.62 -8.46
CA SER A 450 19.69 42.04 -7.12
C SER A 450 18.40 42.86 -7.19
N GLU A 451 17.30 42.33 -6.64
CA GLU A 451 16.15 43.16 -6.30
C GLU A 451 16.54 44.07 -5.15
N ASP A 452 17.04 45.26 -5.48
CA ASP A 452 17.14 46.38 -4.55
C ASP A 452 15.95 47.34 -4.72
N ASP A 453 14.84 46.90 -5.34
CA ASP A 453 13.70 47.78 -5.64
C ASP A 453 12.28 47.22 -5.42
N ASN A 454 12.11 46.01 -4.85
CA ASN A 454 10.79 45.56 -4.42
C ASN A 454 10.69 45.44 -2.90
N LEU A 455 10.06 46.46 -2.34
CA LEU A 455 9.54 46.50 -0.99
C LEU A 455 8.56 45.32 -0.75
N MET A 456 8.74 44.64 0.38
CA MET A 456 7.71 43.90 1.11
C MET A 456 7.22 42.55 0.53
N GLU A 457 8.11 41.64 0.14
CA GLU A 457 7.82 40.21 0.25
C GLU A 457 8.90 39.51 1.08
N GLN A 458 8.45 38.57 1.89
CA GLN A 458 9.18 38.01 3.03
C GLN A 458 10.60 37.59 2.66
N LYS A 459 11.55 38.02 3.50
CA LYS A 459 12.96 37.62 3.51
C LYS A 459 13.08 36.10 3.76
N GLU A 460 12.73 35.27 2.77
CA GLU A 460 13.26 33.91 2.68
C GLU A 460 14.72 34.07 2.25
N SER A 461 15.62 34.10 3.24
CA SER A 461 17.05 33.94 3.00
C SER A 461 17.25 32.62 2.27
N ILE A 462 17.47 32.68 0.96
CA ILE A 462 18.05 31.56 0.21
C ILE A 462 19.50 31.46 0.70
N GLU A 463 19.71 30.69 1.77
CA GLU A 463 21.00 30.59 2.47
C GLU A 463 22.10 29.92 1.63
N LEU A 464 21.75 29.32 0.48
CA LEU A 464 22.68 28.65 -0.42
C LEU A 464 22.50 29.14 -1.86
N ARG A 465 23.17 30.25 -2.19
CA ARG A 465 23.25 30.80 -3.54
C ARG A 465 24.53 30.34 -4.23
N ALA A 466 24.44 29.89 -5.47
CA ALA A 466 25.60 29.50 -6.26
C ALA A 466 26.29 30.74 -6.85
N GLU A 467 27.12 31.41 -6.05
CA GLU A 467 27.71 32.71 -6.42
C GLU A 467 28.82 32.58 -7.46
N THR A 468 29.59 31.48 -7.43
CA THR A 468 30.72 31.29 -8.34
C THR A 468 30.34 30.52 -9.61
N ASP A 469 31.04 30.79 -10.72
CA ASP A 469 30.85 30.05 -11.99
C ASP A 469 31.02 28.54 -11.79
N ALA A 470 31.97 28.13 -10.94
CA ALA A 470 32.20 26.72 -10.61
C ALA A 470 31.00 26.09 -9.89
N GLN A 471 30.37 26.80 -8.94
CA GLN A 471 29.18 26.31 -8.23
C GLN A 471 27.96 26.21 -9.15
N GLN A 472 27.75 27.21 -10.03
CA GLN A 472 26.65 27.19 -11.00
C GLN A 472 26.81 26.07 -12.04
N LEU A 473 28.03 25.86 -12.53
CA LEU A 473 28.33 24.75 -13.45
C LEU A 473 28.22 23.39 -12.75
N ALA A 474 28.62 23.28 -11.48
CA ALA A 474 28.43 22.07 -10.69
C ALA A 474 26.95 21.71 -10.54
N LEU A 475 26.10 22.70 -10.20
CA LEU A 475 24.64 22.54 -10.14
C LEU A 475 24.04 22.01 -11.45
N LEU A 476 24.38 22.65 -12.56
CA LEU A 476 23.92 22.24 -13.88
C LEU A 476 24.42 20.82 -14.22
N GLY A 477 25.67 20.51 -13.86
CA GLY A 477 26.29 19.21 -14.04
C GLY A 477 25.62 18.10 -13.25
N THR A 478 25.26 18.38 -12.00
CA THR A 478 24.53 17.45 -11.13
C THR A 478 23.11 17.20 -11.66
N ALA A 479 22.39 18.26 -12.04
CA ALA A 479 21.06 18.12 -12.64
C ALA A 479 21.09 17.30 -13.93
N PHE A 480 22.10 17.51 -14.78
CA PHE A 480 22.31 16.72 -15.99
C PHE A 480 22.53 15.22 -15.66
N THR A 481 23.42 14.90 -14.71
CA THR A 481 23.65 13.50 -14.30
C THR A 481 22.40 12.85 -13.72
N VAL A 482 21.60 13.58 -12.94
CA VAL A 482 20.32 13.08 -12.45
C VAL A 482 19.38 12.74 -13.59
N ALA A 483 19.23 13.64 -14.57
CA ALA A 483 18.28 13.50 -15.67
C ALA A 483 18.70 12.45 -16.72
N ASP A 484 19.98 12.39 -17.08
CA ASP A 484 20.48 11.55 -18.18
C ASP A 484 20.92 10.15 -17.72
N GLU A 485 21.39 10.02 -16.47
CA GLU A 485 21.96 8.78 -15.94
C GLU A 485 21.15 8.24 -14.75
N LEU A 486 21.16 8.92 -13.61
CA LEU A 486 20.71 8.32 -12.34
C LEU A 486 19.23 7.97 -12.33
N LEU A 487 18.36 8.91 -12.72
CA LEU A 487 16.92 8.70 -12.72
C LEU A 487 16.50 7.68 -13.80
N PRO A 488 17.01 7.74 -15.05
CA PRO A 488 16.78 6.69 -16.03
C PRO A 488 17.25 5.30 -15.59
N ILE A 489 18.41 5.18 -14.94
CA ILE A 489 18.93 3.90 -14.42
C ILE A 489 18.01 3.36 -13.31
N ALA A 490 17.62 4.21 -12.35
CA ALA A 490 16.73 3.81 -11.26
C ALA A 490 15.37 3.33 -11.78
N VAL A 491 14.77 4.07 -12.72
CA VAL A 491 13.50 3.71 -13.34
C VAL A 491 13.64 2.42 -14.13
N THR A 492 14.65 2.27 -14.99
CA THR A 492 14.82 1.04 -15.78
C THR A 492 15.07 -0.19 -14.94
N LYS A 493 15.81 -0.07 -13.82
CA LYS A 493 16.03 -1.19 -12.89
C LYS A 493 14.72 -1.73 -12.30
N ILE A 494 13.76 -0.85 -12.01
CA ILE A 494 12.50 -1.21 -11.33
C ILE A 494 11.40 -1.54 -12.33
N PHE A 495 11.44 -0.91 -13.50
CA PHE A 495 10.47 -1.09 -14.58
C PHE A 495 10.88 -2.16 -15.58
N ALA A 496 12.09 -2.72 -15.47
CA ALA A 496 12.49 -3.89 -16.22
C ALA A 496 11.55 -5.06 -15.86
N PRO A 497 10.94 -5.72 -16.85
CA PRO A 497 10.21 -6.94 -16.58
C PRO A 497 11.21 -7.95 -15.99
N GLN A 498 10.93 -8.43 -14.78
CA GLN A 498 11.60 -9.59 -14.19
C GLN A 498 11.32 -10.78 -15.12
N SER A 499 12.16 -11.00 -16.13
CA SER A 499 12.04 -12.14 -17.04
C SER A 499 12.65 -13.38 -16.36
N GLU A 500 11.95 -13.90 -15.37
CA GLU A 500 12.04 -15.31 -15.00
C GLU A 500 10.67 -15.91 -15.32
N ASN A 501 10.64 -16.96 -16.14
CA ASN A 501 9.49 -17.56 -16.81
C ASN A 501 9.10 -16.92 -18.15
N LYS A 502 9.98 -17.11 -19.14
CA LYS A 502 9.48 -17.48 -20.47
C LYS A 502 8.90 -18.88 -20.33
N ASP A 503 7.59 -19.00 -20.27
CA ASP A 503 6.82 -19.99 -21.03
C ASP A 503 5.30 -19.77 -20.78
N GLU A 504 4.57 -19.74 -21.90
CA GLU A 504 3.12 -19.96 -22.04
C GLU A 504 2.15 -18.97 -21.37
N VAL A 505 1.70 -17.97 -22.14
CA VAL A 505 0.34 -17.88 -22.73
C VAL A 505 0.16 -16.47 -23.30
N GLY A 506 -0.41 -16.41 -24.51
CA GLY A 506 -0.46 -15.25 -25.38
C GLY A 506 -1.06 -13.97 -24.78
N GLY A 507 -0.33 -12.88 -25.04
CA GLY A 507 -0.89 -11.72 -25.73
C GLY A 507 -1.59 -10.68 -24.89
N TYR A 508 -0.87 -10.00 -23.98
CA TYR A 508 -1.11 -8.59 -23.64
C TYR A 508 0.19 -7.99 -23.09
N SER A 509 0.54 -6.79 -23.56
CA SER A 509 1.66 -5.93 -23.09
C SER A 509 3.04 -6.13 -23.73
N GLU A 510 3.17 -5.87 -25.03
CA GLU A 510 4.48 -5.65 -25.66
C GLU A 510 4.69 -4.23 -26.25
N SER A 511 3.83 -3.23 -25.95
CA SER A 511 3.98 -1.90 -26.59
C SER A 511 3.72 -0.65 -25.74
N VAL A 512 3.25 -0.75 -24.50
CA VAL A 512 2.87 0.46 -23.71
C VAL A 512 4.07 1.12 -23.02
N GLY A 513 5.12 0.38 -22.65
CA GLY A 513 6.26 0.95 -21.92
C GLY A 513 7.30 1.70 -22.76
N GLY A 514 7.45 1.38 -24.05
CA GLY A 514 8.56 1.88 -24.87
C GLY A 514 8.37 3.30 -25.42
N VAL A 515 7.14 3.68 -25.75
CA VAL A 515 6.79 5.01 -26.27
C VAL A 515 6.70 6.02 -25.11
N ASP A 516 6.04 5.62 -24.02
CA ASP A 516 5.87 6.47 -22.83
C ASP A 516 7.20 6.77 -22.14
N TYR A 517 8.15 5.82 -22.12
CA TYR A 517 9.47 6.05 -21.52
C TYR A 517 10.34 7.01 -22.33
N LYS A 518 10.30 6.94 -23.67
CA LYS A 518 11.01 7.90 -24.53
C LYS A 518 10.45 9.30 -24.37
N GLU A 519 9.13 9.41 -24.32
CA GLU A 519 8.45 10.67 -24.10
C GLU A 519 8.74 11.24 -22.72
N TRP A 520 8.77 10.41 -21.68
CA TRP A 520 9.19 10.79 -20.35
C TRP A 520 10.63 11.32 -20.31
N ARG A 521 11.60 10.66 -20.98
CA ARG A 521 12.96 11.18 -21.12
C ARG A 521 13.01 12.54 -21.82
N ARG A 522 12.19 12.73 -22.87
CA ARG A 522 12.11 14.01 -23.59
C ARG A 522 11.65 15.14 -22.66
N HIS A 523 10.68 14.87 -21.78
CA HIS A 523 10.21 15.85 -20.81
C HIS A 523 11.27 16.16 -19.73
N LEU A 524 12.03 15.18 -19.24
CA LEU A 524 13.16 15.44 -18.33
C LEU A 524 14.17 16.40 -18.95
N GLN A 525 14.49 16.17 -20.24
CA GLN A 525 15.39 17.05 -20.98
C GLN A 525 14.83 18.47 -21.11
N HIS A 526 13.53 18.61 -21.37
CA HIS A 526 12.88 19.92 -21.44
C HIS A 526 12.99 20.70 -20.11
N SER A 527 12.83 20.03 -18.99
CA SER A 527 13.00 20.66 -17.67
C SER A 527 14.46 21.05 -17.42
N LEU A 528 15.42 20.22 -17.82
CA LEU A 528 16.84 20.57 -17.78
C LEU A 528 17.18 21.77 -18.69
N ASP A 529 16.55 21.87 -19.86
CA ASP A 529 16.72 23.00 -20.76
C ASP A 529 16.24 24.31 -20.13
N LYS A 530 15.19 24.31 -19.29
CA LYS A 530 14.77 25.50 -18.51
C LYS A 530 15.85 25.98 -17.55
N LEU A 531 16.55 25.06 -16.87
CA LEU A 531 17.68 25.41 -16.00
C LEU A 531 18.84 26.00 -16.79
N ARG A 532 19.17 25.37 -17.93
CA ARG A 532 20.23 25.86 -18.83
C ARG A 532 19.91 27.25 -19.36
N ASP A 533 18.69 27.46 -19.84
CA ASP A 533 18.26 28.75 -20.38
C ASP A 533 18.25 29.84 -19.30
N SER A 534 17.88 29.49 -18.06
CA SER A 534 17.97 30.43 -16.92
C SER A 534 19.42 30.81 -16.60
N PHE A 535 20.34 29.83 -16.57
CA PHE A 535 21.77 30.07 -16.41
C PHE A 535 22.33 30.96 -17.53
N CYS A 536 22.04 30.64 -18.79
CA CYS A 536 22.50 31.42 -19.93
C CYS A 536 21.98 32.87 -19.88
N ARG A 537 20.67 33.06 -19.64
CA ARG A 537 20.08 34.40 -19.51
C ARG A 537 20.76 35.23 -18.42
N GLN A 538 21.00 34.63 -17.26
CA GLN A 538 21.65 35.31 -16.15
C GLN A 538 23.10 35.69 -16.48
N TYR A 539 23.83 34.78 -17.14
CA TYR A 539 25.20 35.03 -17.57
C TYR A 539 25.24 36.19 -18.57
N VAL A 540 24.31 36.21 -19.53
CA VAL A 540 24.15 37.30 -20.50
C VAL A 540 23.82 38.62 -19.78
N LEU A 541 22.86 38.65 -18.86
CA LEU A 541 22.52 39.86 -18.10
C LEU A 541 23.74 40.42 -17.34
N THR A 542 24.52 39.56 -16.69
CA THR A 542 25.73 39.95 -15.94
C THR A 542 26.85 40.45 -16.86
N PHE A 543 26.92 39.90 -18.08
CA PHE A 543 27.89 40.31 -19.08
C PHE A 543 27.53 41.65 -19.71
N ILE A 544 26.27 41.84 -20.07
CA ILE A 544 25.79 42.98 -20.86
C ILE A 544 25.58 44.21 -20.00
N TYR A 545 25.00 44.05 -18.81
CA TYR A 545 24.71 45.18 -17.94
C TYR A 545 25.82 45.35 -16.90
N THR A 546 26.17 46.61 -16.64
CA THR A 546 26.96 46.94 -15.45
C THR A 546 26.09 46.78 -14.21
N ARG A 547 26.73 46.75 -13.02
CA ARG A 547 26.02 46.75 -11.73
C ARG A 547 25.13 47.98 -11.53
N GLU A 548 25.34 49.03 -12.33
CA GLU A 548 24.58 50.28 -12.36
C GLU A 548 23.45 50.28 -13.43
N GLY A 549 23.20 49.14 -14.09
CA GLY A 549 22.13 48.99 -15.08
C GLY A 549 22.44 49.59 -16.46
N LYS A 550 23.67 50.05 -16.72
CA LYS A 550 24.06 50.57 -18.05
C LYS A 550 24.52 49.43 -18.95
N ALA A 551 24.07 49.42 -20.21
CA ALA A 551 24.56 48.50 -21.22
C ALA A 551 26.05 48.75 -21.48
N ARG A 552 26.87 47.69 -21.42
CA ARG A 552 28.29 47.71 -21.79
C ARG A 552 28.50 47.70 -23.30
N LEU A 553 27.46 47.36 -24.06
CA LEU A 553 27.48 47.19 -25.50
C LEU A 553 26.63 48.31 -26.11
N ASP A 554 27.30 49.37 -26.58
CA ASP A 554 26.68 50.56 -27.15
C ASP A 554 26.98 50.63 -28.67
N ALA A 555 25.95 50.83 -29.48
CA ALA A 555 26.06 50.95 -30.93
C ALA A 555 26.91 52.16 -31.36
N ARG A 556 26.96 53.22 -30.55
CA ARG A 556 27.76 54.43 -30.81
C ARG A 556 29.25 54.14 -30.92
N MET A 557 29.73 53.05 -30.30
CA MET A 557 31.12 52.59 -30.41
C MET A 557 31.54 52.24 -31.84
N TYR A 558 30.57 51.87 -32.69
CA TYR A 558 30.81 51.49 -34.10
C TYR A 558 30.61 52.67 -35.06
N LEU A 559 30.15 53.82 -34.55
CA LEU A 559 29.85 55.03 -35.30
C LEU A 559 30.86 56.14 -35.02
N GLU A 560 31.33 56.27 -33.77
CA GLU A 560 32.27 57.30 -33.35
C GLU A 560 33.71 56.77 -33.34
N GLY A 561 34.54 57.18 -34.31
CA GLY A 561 35.98 56.89 -34.35
C GLY A 561 36.82 57.65 -33.30
N LYS A 562 36.31 57.81 -32.07
CA LYS A 562 36.92 58.57 -30.96
C LYS A 562 37.08 57.75 -29.67
N GLY A 563 37.39 56.46 -29.80
CA GLY A 563 37.96 55.71 -28.68
C GLY A 563 39.47 55.95 -28.62
N ASP A 564 40.02 56.28 -27.45
CA ASP A 564 41.47 56.39 -27.18
C ASP A 564 42.23 55.06 -27.41
N ASP A 565 41.53 53.95 -27.71
CA ASP A 565 42.08 52.60 -27.84
C ASP A 565 42.31 52.13 -29.29
N LEU A 566 42.21 53.02 -30.28
CA LEU A 566 42.25 52.62 -31.68
C LEU A 566 43.67 52.78 -32.27
N PHE A 567 44.50 51.75 -32.11
CA PHE A 567 45.67 51.54 -32.96
C PHE A 567 45.20 51.11 -34.37
N TRP A 568 44.91 52.10 -35.22
CA TRP A 568 44.35 51.93 -36.57
C TRP A 568 45.31 51.36 -37.65
N ASP A 569 46.52 50.92 -37.28
CA ASP A 569 47.59 50.44 -38.19
C ASP A 569 47.78 48.91 -38.20
N SER A 570 46.84 48.13 -37.65
CA SER A 570 46.91 46.66 -37.64
C SER A 570 45.57 46.04 -38.00
N ASP A 571 45.59 44.78 -38.48
CA ASP A 571 44.41 44.01 -38.92
C ASP A 571 43.19 44.22 -38.00
N PRO A 572 41.97 44.36 -38.55
CA PRO A 572 40.80 44.71 -37.76
C PRO A 572 40.54 43.62 -36.70
N LEU A 573 40.73 43.98 -35.43
CA LEU A 573 40.38 43.14 -34.28
C LEU A 573 38.87 43.29 -33.97
N PRO A 574 38.20 42.25 -33.44
CA PRO A 574 36.82 42.36 -32.95
C PRO A 574 36.68 43.49 -31.92
N SER A 575 35.50 44.08 -31.78
CA SER A 575 35.30 45.15 -30.79
C SER A 575 35.58 44.71 -29.35
N LEU A 576 35.93 45.64 -28.46
CA LEU A 576 36.21 45.36 -27.04
C LEU A 576 35.12 44.52 -26.34
N PRO A 577 33.80 44.77 -26.56
CA PRO A 577 32.75 43.89 -26.07
C PRO A 577 32.86 42.45 -26.59
N PHE A 578 33.14 42.22 -27.88
CA PHE A 578 33.29 40.87 -28.42
C PHE A 578 34.58 40.18 -27.94
N GLN A 579 35.67 40.92 -27.76
CA GLN A 579 36.89 40.40 -27.12
C GLN A 579 36.64 40.00 -25.65
N ALA A 580 35.91 40.83 -24.90
CA ALA A 580 35.52 40.55 -23.53
C ALA A 580 34.58 39.34 -23.45
N LEU A 581 33.63 39.20 -24.39
CA LEU A 581 32.76 38.03 -24.50
C LEU A 581 33.58 36.77 -24.74
N PHE A 582 34.51 36.80 -25.70
CA PHE A 582 35.38 35.67 -26.01
C PHE A 582 36.23 35.26 -24.79
N ALA A 583 36.85 36.23 -24.10
CA ALA A 583 37.62 35.97 -22.89
C ALA A 583 36.74 35.35 -21.78
N ARG A 584 35.49 35.80 -21.63
CA ARG A 584 34.52 35.25 -20.67
C ARG A 584 34.07 33.84 -21.04
N LEU A 585 33.77 33.58 -22.30
CA LEU A 585 33.44 32.23 -22.79
C LEU A 585 34.61 31.27 -22.58
N GLN A 586 35.85 31.71 -22.79
CA GLN A 586 37.05 30.90 -22.56
C GLN A 586 37.26 30.62 -21.06
N GLN A 587 36.98 31.59 -20.18
CA GLN A 587 36.98 31.40 -18.73
C GLN A 587 35.96 30.34 -18.31
N VAL A 588 34.71 30.44 -18.78
CA VAL A 588 33.65 29.46 -18.48
C VAL A 588 34.01 28.09 -19.05
N ALA A 589 34.56 28.02 -20.26
CA ALA A 589 35.00 26.77 -20.87
C ALA A 589 36.10 26.09 -20.05
N SER A 590 37.05 26.86 -19.52
CA SER A 590 38.11 26.33 -18.64
C SER A 590 37.52 25.75 -17.35
N ILE A 591 36.67 26.52 -16.66
CA ILE A 591 36.04 26.08 -15.41
C ILE A 591 35.12 24.87 -15.66
N ALA A 592 34.38 24.87 -16.76
CA ALA A 592 33.55 23.74 -17.17
C ALA A 592 34.40 22.49 -17.46
N GLY A 593 35.58 22.65 -18.05
CA GLY A 593 36.56 21.59 -18.24
C GLY A 593 36.92 20.90 -16.93
N ASP A 594 37.15 21.68 -15.87
CA ASP A 594 37.57 21.20 -14.56
C ASP A 594 36.40 20.63 -13.73
N VAL A 595 35.22 21.25 -13.78
CA VAL A 595 34.05 20.88 -12.96
C VAL A 595 33.19 19.78 -13.60
N LEU A 596 33.09 19.78 -14.93
CA LEU A 596 32.26 18.85 -15.70
C LEU A 596 33.12 17.78 -16.40
N LEU A 597 34.06 17.18 -15.67
CA LEU A 597 34.95 16.15 -16.18
C LEU A 597 34.17 15.00 -16.84
N GLY A 598 34.56 14.63 -18.06
CA GLY A 598 33.92 13.57 -18.84
C GLY A 598 32.59 13.96 -19.51
N LYS A 599 32.11 15.20 -19.35
CA LYS A 599 30.83 15.68 -19.91
C LYS A 599 31.03 16.66 -21.08
N GLU A 600 31.93 16.33 -22.01
CA GLU A 600 32.29 17.19 -23.14
C GLU A 600 31.09 17.62 -24.01
N LYS A 601 30.13 16.70 -24.20
CA LYS A 601 28.89 16.99 -24.95
C LYS A 601 28.07 18.10 -24.27
N MET A 602 27.96 18.03 -22.94
CA MET A 602 27.24 19.03 -22.15
C MET A 602 27.94 20.39 -22.22
N GLN A 603 29.28 20.41 -22.09
CA GLN A 603 30.08 21.64 -22.21
C GLN A 603 29.87 22.33 -23.57
N LYS A 604 29.95 21.56 -24.66
CA LYS A 604 29.72 22.08 -26.03
C LYS A 604 28.32 22.66 -26.21
N ILE A 605 27.29 21.93 -25.74
CA ILE A 605 25.90 22.39 -25.81
C ILE A 605 25.71 23.67 -25.00
N LEU A 606 26.29 23.74 -23.79
CA LEU A 606 26.20 24.91 -22.92
C LEU A 606 26.83 26.15 -23.56
N LEU A 607 28.06 26.02 -24.07
CA LEU A 607 28.75 27.14 -24.74
C LEU A 607 28.01 27.59 -25.99
N SER A 608 27.54 26.65 -26.82
CA SER A 608 26.73 26.97 -27.99
C SER A 608 25.46 27.74 -27.62
N ARG A 609 24.74 27.29 -26.58
CA ARG A 609 23.51 27.94 -26.11
C ARG A 609 23.78 29.32 -25.52
N LEU A 610 24.91 29.48 -24.83
CA LEU A 610 25.32 30.76 -24.28
C LEU A 610 25.58 31.79 -25.39
N THR A 611 26.32 31.41 -26.44
CA THR A 611 26.55 32.25 -27.63
C THR A 611 25.24 32.59 -28.33
N GLU A 612 24.37 31.60 -28.54
CA GLU A 612 23.04 31.82 -29.13
C GLU A 612 22.21 32.81 -28.30
N THR A 613 22.25 32.72 -26.97
CA THR A 613 21.51 33.63 -26.08
C THR A 613 22.01 35.07 -26.19
N VAL A 614 23.33 35.27 -26.36
CA VAL A 614 23.91 36.61 -26.58
C VAL A 614 23.47 37.19 -27.93
N ILE A 615 23.49 36.38 -29.00
CA ILE A 615 23.05 36.81 -30.34
C ILE A 615 21.56 37.16 -30.32
N MET A 616 20.73 36.31 -29.70
CA MET A 616 19.29 36.56 -29.57
C MET A 616 19.02 37.86 -28.83
N TRP A 617 19.70 38.10 -27.70
CA TRP A 617 19.59 39.38 -27.00
C TRP A 617 19.97 40.56 -27.90
N LEU A 618 21.11 40.48 -28.60
CA LEU A 618 21.58 41.56 -29.46
C LEU A 618 20.57 41.85 -30.59
N SER A 619 19.95 40.81 -31.15
CA SER A 619 18.93 40.95 -32.20
C SER A 619 17.62 41.59 -31.70
N GLU A 620 17.30 41.44 -30.42
CA GLU A 620 16.08 41.95 -29.80
C GLU A 620 16.28 43.36 -29.19
N GLU A 621 17.53 43.84 -29.07
CA GLU A 621 17.87 45.11 -28.43
C GLU A 621 17.61 46.31 -29.36
N GLN A 622 16.40 46.86 -29.30
CA GLN A 622 15.99 47.96 -30.16
C GLN A 622 16.83 49.23 -29.95
N GLU A 623 17.21 49.57 -28.71
CA GLU A 623 18.07 50.74 -28.42
C GLU A 623 19.44 50.65 -29.12
N PHE A 624 19.94 49.43 -29.35
CA PHE A 624 21.19 49.21 -30.09
C PHE A 624 21.00 49.43 -31.60
N TRP A 625 19.92 48.92 -32.19
CA TRP A 625 19.69 49.03 -33.63
C TRP A 625 19.18 50.40 -34.08
N ASP A 626 18.40 51.10 -33.25
CA ASP A 626 17.87 52.44 -33.55
C ASP A 626 18.99 53.45 -33.90
N VAL A 627 20.19 53.27 -33.35
CA VAL A 627 21.35 54.15 -33.63
C VAL A 627 21.87 54.00 -35.07
N PHE A 628 21.68 52.83 -35.69
CA PHE A 628 22.05 52.59 -37.08
C PHE A 628 20.97 53.02 -38.08
N GLU A 629 19.73 53.21 -37.61
CA GLU A 629 18.61 53.70 -38.41
C GLU A 629 18.55 55.24 -38.48
N ASP A 630 19.33 55.95 -37.65
CA ASP A 630 19.46 57.40 -37.69
C ASP A 630 20.33 57.87 -38.87
N ASP A 631 19.70 58.39 -39.92
CA ASP A 631 20.32 58.93 -41.13
C ASP A 631 21.36 60.04 -40.88
N SER A 632 21.42 60.60 -39.65
CA SER A 632 22.39 61.63 -39.28
C SER A 632 23.79 61.09 -38.97
N VAL A 633 23.97 59.76 -38.81
CA VAL A 633 25.24 59.14 -38.42
C VAL A 633 25.71 58.14 -39.49
N GLN A 634 26.88 58.40 -40.10
CA GLN A 634 27.42 57.52 -41.14
C GLN A 634 28.26 56.39 -40.54
N LEU A 635 27.87 55.15 -40.86
CA LEU A 635 28.62 53.97 -40.48
C LEU A 635 29.96 53.90 -41.22
N GLN A 636 31.07 53.82 -40.46
CA GLN A 636 32.41 53.76 -41.03
C GLN A 636 32.73 52.33 -41.55
N PRO A 637 33.52 52.18 -42.63
CA PRO A 637 33.87 50.87 -43.21
C PRO A 637 34.47 49.88 -42.20
N CYS A 638 35.22 50.37 -41.22
CA CYS A 638 35.86 49.55 -40.19
C CYS A 638 34.90 49.12 -39.07
N GLY A 639 33.81 49.86 -38.82
CA GLY A 639 32.80 49.49 -37.81
C GLY A 639 32.03 48.23 -38.21
N LEU A 640 31.76 48.06 -39.52
CA LEU A 640 31.23 46.82 -40.09
C LEU A 640 32.20 45.64 -39.92
N GLN A 641 33.50 45.84 -40.17
CA GLN A 641 34.52 44.80 -39.97
C GLN A 641 34.60 44.37 -38.50
N GLN A 642 34.53 45.32 -37.55
CA GLN A 642 34.56 45.00 -36.12
C GLN A 642 33.29 44.32 -35.58
N ALA A 643 32.15 44.48 -36.28
CA ALA A 643 30.87 43.89 -35.90
C ALA A 643 30.62 42.51 -36.54
N PHE A 644 31.19 42.24 -37.72
CA PHE A 644 30.89 41.04 -38.52
C PHE A 644 32.09 40.16 -38.88
N ASP A 645 33.33 40.65 -38.80
CA ASP A 645 34.54 39.83 -38.96
C ASP A 645 35.06 39.40 -37.57
N SER A 646 34.47 38.36 -37.00
CA SER A 646 34.97 37.62 -35.82
C SER A 646 35.12 36.14 -36.11
#